data_AF-A0A1G8JWS6-F1
#
_entry.id   AF-A0A1G8JWS6-F1
#
_cell.length_a   1.000
_cell.length_b   1.000
_cell.length_c   1.000
_cell.angle_alpha   90.00
_cell.angle_beta   90.00
_cell.angle_gamma   90.00
#
_symmetry.space_group_name_H-M   'P 1'
#
loop_
_entity.id
_entity.type
_entity.pdbx_description
1 polymer ?
#
loop_
_entity_poly.entity_id
_entity_poly.type
_entity_poly.pdbx_seq_one_letter_code
_entity_poly.pdbx_strand_id
1 'polypeptide(L)'
;MVQDKTNLPPAPGRDSATTRLPVPEAAVQGGDGTPSHPAATEGDPPAPSVNGQSTADSPAPAVNGRAAPVSGVNGVSSDGEAVSVVVGNGASGGETPAPDADEEPPAAALSETTGLETPAVAGSAADVREPAAAEPASVERAAAEPGAVERAAAEPAPVEPTPVEPGAAEPAGAGVASEAVGAAAAAKSVSRAARESRWVLVARMVAGVAGGVALYAAFPPLDWWLCAPLGIGLIVAALHGTRPRRAAWLGYLSAVAFLLPTLAWVRTIGDDVWLLLVGVESLFYAAMAALAALVFRLPAWPVWFGALWVAMEWARGLVPIGGFPWARVAFSQGETLFTSYAALGGAPLVSFAVVLCGALLAYAALIRPSAALRRRTTSRADAPASPAPEGTAEAGPAGAGFAVARRAVPVALALAIPVLSLTIPRPGDEGRTINVGIVQGNVPGRGMYVLGDEPAVVLRNHANETKRLAQAVREGKLPKPDIVVLPENSTDIDPYRDEYAREIITDSVRDVGVPTLVGAVVAIGSDERATRSLVWDPASGPGAYYDKQRLVPFGEYTPFKDIVLALSERANLVGRQSVPGNKPGDLKLGPVTIGAVNCYEVAYDDTVRETVRAGGTPLVVQTNNATYAESNLPPQQLAMSQIRAVEHNRAVVTAATTGISAYVTPDGKVSWQTRELVADMNVVKVPVRTQETIATRVGALPEWALMVIGAAAVGVAVWRGRRRGDRMRNDG
;
A
#
# COMPACT_ATOMS: atom_id res chain seq x y z
N MET A 1 10.43 17.20 4.33
CA MET A 1 11.88 17.04 4.63
C MET A 1 12.44 18.44 4.84
N VAL A 2 12.65 18.87 6.09
CA VAL A 2 13.11 20.23 6.40
C VAL A 2 14.64 20.29 6.21
N GLN A 3 15.14 21.23 5.41
CA GLN A 3 16.56 21.57 5.42
C GLN A 3 16.85 22.38 6.70
N ASP A 4 17.79 21.91 7.51
CA ASP A 4 18.14 22.53 8.78
C ASP A 4 19.01 23.79 8.57
N LYS A 5 18.35 24.92 8.27
CA LYS A 5 19.00 26.22 8.01
C LYS A 5 19.35 27.00 9.30
N THR A 6 19.50 26.35 10.47
CA THR A 6 19.85 27.06 11.72
C THR A 6 21.33 27.42 11.87
N ASN A 7 22.21 27.00 10.95
CA ASN A 7 23.63 27.37 10.93
C ASN A 7 23.93 28.37 9.78
N LEU A 8 23.64 29.64 10.04
CA LEU A 8 24.22 30.77 9.30
C LEU A 8 25.25 31.47 10.21
N PRO A 9 26.48 31.76 9.74
CA PRO A 9 27.43 32.56 10.50
C PRO A 9 26.92 34.01 10.63
N PRO A 10 27.28 34.74 11.71
CA PRO A 10 26.86 36.12 11.87
C PRO A 10 27.42 37.00 10.75
N ALA A 11 26.56 37.83 10.15
CA ALA A 11 26.96 38.76 9.11
C ALA A 11 27.93 39.83 9.68
N PRO A 12 28.96 40.24 8.91
CA PRO A 12 29.92 41.24 9.38
C PRO A 12 29.25 42.60 9.60
N GLY A 13 29.69 43.30 10.66
CA GLY A 13 29.15 44.61 11.04
C GLY A 13 29.33 45.67 9.95
N ARG A 14 28.35 46.57 9.83
CA ARG A 14 28.43 47.75 8.96
C ARG A 14 28.95 48.95 9.75
N ASP A 15 30.23 49.28 9.56
CA ASP A 15 30.73 50.61 9.90
C ASP A 15 30.09 51.65 8.99
N SER A 16 29.29 52.56 9.56
CA SER A 16 28.71 53.71 8.85
C SER A 16 29.44 55.00 9.24
N ALA A 17 30.31 55.49 8.35
CA ALA A 17 31.11 56.68 8.59
C ALA A 17 30.26 57.97 8.70
N THR A 18 30.76 58.92 9.49
CA THR A 18 30.09 60.19 9.84
C THR A 18 30.09 61.24 8.73
N THR A 19 28.98 61.99 8.60
CA THR A 19 28.94 63.32 7.96
C THR A 19 28.14 64.31 8.83
N ARG A 20 28.43 65.61 8.72
CA ARG A 20 27.97 66.75 9.56
C ARG A 20 27.21 67.77 8.69
N LEU A 21 26.35 68.70 9.13
CA LEU A 21 25.79 69.22 10.41
C LEU A 21 24.56 70.11 9.99
N PRO A 22 24.05 71.18 10.66
CA PRO A 22 23.97 71.60 12.09
C PRO A 22 22.57 72.10 12.59
N VAL A 23 22.45 72.34 13.92
CA VAL A 23 21.64 73.43 14.58
C VAL A 23 20.08 73.31 14.56
N PRO A 24 19.32 73.85 15.55
CA PRO A 24 19.68 74.62 16.77
C PRO A 24 19.42 73.90 18.12
N GLU A 25 19.76 74.59 19.21
CA GLU A 25 19.71 74.21 20.63
C GLU A 25 18.82 75.19 21.42
N ALA A 26 18.19 74.77 22.54
CA ALA A 26 17.44 75.68 23.42
C ALA A 26 17.27 75.23 24.89
N ALA A 27 17.88 76.01 25.81
CA ALA A 27 17.50 76.24 27.22
C ALA A 27 17.69 75.14 28.30
N VAL A 28 17.84 75.60 29.56
CA VAL A 28 18.32 74.86 30.75
C VAL A 28 17.60 75.32 32.03
N GLN A 29 17.26 74.39 32.93
CA GLN A 29 17.12 74.49 34.40
C GLN A 29 16.52 73.16 34.95
N GLY A 30 16.85 72.59 36.12
CA GLY A 30 17.91 72.88 37.10
C GLY A 30 17.43 72.71 38.57
N GLY A 31 18.05 71.84 39.38
CA GLY A 31 17.81 71.79 40.84
C GLY A 31 17.83 70.40 41.50
N ASP A 32 18.70 70.23 42.50
CA ASP A 32 19.07 69.01 43.25
C ASP A 32 18.00 68.39 44.19
N GLY A 33 18.23 67.14 44.67
CA GLY A 33 17.47 66.57 45.80
C GLY A 33 17.62 65.05 46.05
N THR A 34 18.65 64.61 46.79
CA THR A 34 18.92 63.20 47.18
C THR A 34 19.12 63.08 48.71
N PRO A 35 19.31 61.89 49.33
CA PRO A 35 18.79 60.53 49.04
C PRO A 35 18.18 59.83 50.30
N SER A 36 17.65 58.60 50.17
CA SER A 36 17.57 57.61 51.27
C SER A 36 17.48 56.16 50.77
N HIS A 37 18.41 55.31 51.24
CA HIS A 37 18.52 53.85 51.06
C HIS A 37 19.22 53.30 52.33
N PRO A 38 19.10 52.02 52.76
CA PRO A 38 19.76 50.91 52.03
C PRO A 38 19.20 49.46 52.21
N ALA A 39 19.81 48.52 51.46
CA ALA A 39 20.00 47.06 51.69
C ALA A 39 18.77 46.12 51.85
N ALA A 40 18.63 44.94 51.23
CA ALA A 40 19.46 44.02 50.39
C ALA A 40 20.21 42.85 51.09
N THR A 41 19.91 41.62 50.61
CA THR A 41 20.63 40.30 50.63
C THR A 41 19.65 39.30 49.96
N GLU A 42 19.91 38.60 48.85
CA GLU A 42 20.95 37.63 48.46
C GLU A 42 20.82 36.21 49.08
N GLY A 43 20.83 35.16 48.24
CA GLY A 43 21.05 33.75 48.64
C GLY A 43 20.24 32.68 47.88
N ASP A 44 20.89 31.91 46.99
CA ASP A 44 20.40 30.70 46.28
C ASP A 44 21.61 30.00 45.59
N PRO A 45 21.67 28.69 45.22
CA PRO A 45 20.89 27.49 45.58
C PRO A 45 21.80 26.43 46.33
N PRO A 46 21.50 25.10 46.47
CA PRO A 46 21.47 24.09 45.37
C PRO A 46 20.49 22.90 45.55
N ALA A 47 20.48 21.93 44.61
CA ALA A 47 19.76 20.64 44.67
C ALA A 47 20.73 19.44 44.85
N PRO A 48 20.30 18.20 45.26
CA PRO A 48 19.72 17.23 44.29
C PRO A 48 18.77 16.09 44.81
N SER A 49 18.16 15.38 43.85
CA SER A 49 17.80 13.93 43.79
C SER A 49 16.89 13.20 44.82
N VAL A 50 15.69 12.79 44.33
CA VAL A 50 15.09 11.42 44.31
C VAL A 50 15.23 10.50 45.55
N ASN A 51 14.11 10.14 46.23
CA ASN A 51 13.39 8.84 46.10
C ASN A 51 12.20 8.65 47.08
N GLY A 52 11.27 7.74 46.77
CA GLY A 52 10.67 6.82 47.77
C GLY A 52 9.33 7.12 48.49
N GLN A 53 8.29 6.36 48.10
CA GLN A 53 7.21 5.77 48.93
C GLN A 53 6.17 6.65 49.68
N SER A 54 4.89 6.27 49.51
CA SER A 54 3.77 6.48 50.45
C SER A 54 3.01 5.15 50.59
N THR A 55 2.31 4.93 51.71
CA THR A 55 1.85 3.59 52.15
C THR A 55 0.34 3.52 52.41
N ALA A 56 -0.28 2.41 51.99
CA ALA A 56 -1.61 1.91 52.39
C ALA A 56 -2.82 2.81 51.98
N ASP A 57 -4.03 2.31 51.77
CA ASP A 57 -4.61 1.07 52.33
C ASP A 57 -5.65 0.38 51.40
N SER A 58 -6.28 -0.69 51.89
CA SER A 58 -7.37 -1.47 51.27
C SER A 58 -8.37 -1.91 52.36
N PRO A 59 -9.63 -2.38 52.09
CA PRO A 59 -10.02 -3.26 50.98
C PRO A 59 -11.46 -3.07 50.40
N ALA A 60 -11.89 -4.00 49.53
CA ALA A 60 -13.27 -4.19 49.09
C ALA A 60 -14.11 -5.06 50.09
N PRO A 61 -15.43 -5.23 49.87
CA PRO A 61 -15.90 -6.50 49.30
C PRO A 61 -17.11 -6.39 48.33
N ALA A 62 -17.68 -7.53 47.92
CA ALA A 62 -18.78 -7.67 46.94
C ALA A 62 -20.01 -8.41 47.53
N VAL A 63 -21.09 -8.65 46.72
CA VAL A 63 -21.91 -9.90 46.62
C VAL A 63 -23.30 -9.71 45.96
N ASN A 64 -23.65 -10.65 45.05
CA ASN A 64 -24.96 -11.14 44.54
C ASN A 64 -26.28 -10.32 44.56
N GLY A 65 -27.05 -10.45 43.47
CA GLY A 65 -28.51 -10.25 43.45
C GLY A 65 -29.21 -10.86 42.23
N ARG A 66 -30.22 -11.71 42.43
CA ARG A 66 -31.10 -12.31 41.39
C ARG A 66 -32.54 -11.85 41.62
N ALA A 67 -33.22 -11.30 40.60
CA ALA A 67 -34.68 -11.19 40.55
C ALA A 67 -35.16 -11.09 39.09
N ALA A 68 -36.44 -11.39 38.85
CA ALA A 68 -37.09 -11.41 37.53
C ALA A 68 -38.35 -10.50 37.54
N PRO A 69 -39.13 -10.36 36.43
CA PRO A 69 -39.91 -9.16 36.15
C PRO A 69 -41.29 -9.08 36.83
N VAL A 70 -41.87 -7.87 36.79
CA VAL A 70 -43.28 -7.58 37.09
C VAL A 70 -43.90 -6.84 35.91
N SER A 71 -45.19 -7.08 35.65
CA SER A 71 -45.91 -6.68 34.44
C SER A 71 -47.09 -5.73 34.69
N GLY A 72 -47.32 -4.79 33.77
CA GLY A 72 -48.65 -4.20 33.49
C GLY A 72 -48.88 -2.72 33.85
N VAL A 73 -49.94 -2.04 33.38
CA VAL A 73 -50.83 -2.30 32.22
C VAL A 73 -51.77 -1.09 31.93
N ASN A 74 -52.22 -0.92 30.67
CA ASN A 74 -53.35 -0.08 30.16
C ASN A 74 -53.29 1.47 30.05
N GLY A 75 -54.06 1.98 29.06
CA GLY A 75 -54.25 3.39 28.64
C GLY A 75 -53.67 3.65 27.22
N VAL A 76 -54.38 3.69 26.08
CA VAL A 76 -55.73 4.19 25.68
C VAL A 76 -55.82 5.72 25.82
N SER A 77 -56.15 6.54 24.80
CA SER A 77 -56.87 6.34 23.51
C SER A 77 -56.11 6.92 22.28
N SER A 78 -56.21 6.33 21.08
CA SER A 78 -57.06 6.70 19.91
C SER A 78 -56.82 8.08 19.27
N ASP A 79 -56.40 8.10 18.00
CA ASP A 79 -57.17 8.49 16.78
C ASP A 79 -56.24 8.26 15.56
N GLY A 80 -56.70 7.72 14.41
CA GLY A 80 -57.29 8.45 13.28
C GLY A 80 -56.17 9.01 12.37
N GLU A 81 -55.92 8.55 11.15
CA GLU A 81 -56.83 8.05 10.08
C GLU A 81 -56.11 7.03 9.15
N ALA A 82 -56.84 6.38 8.22
CA ALA A 82 -56.28 5.53 7.15
C ALA A 82 -55.98 6.36 5.87
N VAL A 83 -55.45 5.83 4.77
CA VAL A 83 -56.22 5.06 3.75
C VAL A 83 -55.30 4.39 2.70
N SER A 84 -55.72 3.18 2.27
CA SER A 84 -55.33 2.33 1.12
C SER A 84 -54.05 2.56 0.29
N VAL A 85 -53.30 1.47 0.09
CA VAL A 85 -52.52 1.19 -1.14
C VAL A 85 -53.47 0.88 -2.31
N VAL A 86 -53.14 1.36 -3.52
CA VAL A 86 -53.78 0.95 -4.80
C VAL A 86 -52.71 0.61 -5.84
N VAL A 87 -52.96 -0.43 -6.64
CA VAL A 87 -52.10 -0.88 -7.75
C VAL A 87 -52.74 -0.48 -9.08
N GLY A 88 -51.95 0.01 -10.05
CA GLY A 88 -52.43 0.35 -11.39
C GLY A 88 -51.35 0.17 -12.48
N ASN A 89 -51.66 -0.65 -13.48
CA ASN A 89 -50.93 -0.75 -14.75
C ASN A 89 -51.69 0.03 -15.84
N GLY A 90 -50.99 0.64 -16.80
CA GLY A 90 -51.60 1.22 -18.00
C GLY A 90 -50.58 1.87 -18.94
N ALA A 91 -50.73 1.70 -20.26
CA ALA A 91 -49.80 2.24 -21.26
C ALA A 91 -50.44 2.49 -22.65
N SER A 92 -50.36 3.74 -23.11
CA SER A 92 -50.50 4.28 -24.48
C SER A 92 -50.40 5.82 -24.34
N GLY A 93 -49.78 6.64 -25.19
CA GLY A 93 -49.67 6.63 -26.67
C GLY A 93 -50.68 7.65 -27.23
N GLY A 94 -50.31 8.68 -28.02
CA GLY A 94 -48.99 9.09 -28.52
C GLY A 94 -49.04 10.44 -29.28
N GLU A 95 -48.26 10.53 -30.37
CA GLU A 95 -48.18 11.63 -31.39
C GLU A 95 -47.40 12.92 -31.05
N THR A 96 -46.76 13.44 -32.10
CA THR A 96 -45.90 14.65 -32.18
C THR A 96 -46.41 15.55 -33.32
N PRO A 97 -45.89 16.79 -33.47
CA PRO A 97 -44.78 16.97 -34.42
C PRO A 97 -43.72 18.04 -34.01
N ALA A 98 -42.60 18.04 -34.72
CA ALA A 98 -41.57 19.10 -34.73
C ALA A 98 -41.74 19.99 -36.01
N PRO A 99 -40.85 20.93 -36.40
CA PRO A 99 -39.37 20.96 -36.31
C PRO A 99 -38.88 22.20 -35.48
N ASP A 100 -37.66 22.76 -35.56
CA ASP A 100 -36.54 22.63 -36.51
C ASP A 100 -35.14 22.96 -35.89
N ALA A 101 -34.13 23.08 -36.77
CA ALA A 101 -32.67 23.26 -36.57
C ALA A 101 -32.21 24.67 -36.08
N ASP A 102 -30.92 25.00 -35.85
CA ASP A 102 -29.58 24.37 -36.07
C ASP A 102 -28.73 24.44 -34.75
N GLU A 103 -27.41 24.16 -34.59
CA GLU A 103 -26.26 23.85 -35.49
C GLU A 103 -25.17 23.00 -34.77
N GLU A 104 -24.53 22.06 -35.47
CA GLU A 104 -23.20 21.43 -35.17
C GLU A 104 -22.69 20.84 -36.51
N PRO A 105 -21.38 20.84 -36.90
CA PRO A 105 -20.44 19.75 -36.56
C PRO A 105 -18.93 20.17 -36.74
N PRO A 106 -17.96 19.35 -37.23
CA PRO A 106 -17.56 17.96 -36.94
C PRO A 106 -16.08 17.83 -36.47
N ALA A 107 -15.63 16.61 -36.16
CA ALA A 107 -14.21 16.24 -36.06
C ALA A 107 -13.70 15.51 -37.32
N ALA A 108 -12.38 15.55 -37.58
CA ALA A 108 -11.69 14.74 -38.60
C ALA A 108 -10.22 14.47 -38.22
N ALA A 109 -9.64 13.40 -38.77
CA ALA A 109 -8.22 13.02 -38.62
C ALA A 109 -7.53 13.03 -40.00
N LEU A 110 -6.19 13.10 -40.04
CA LEU A 110 -5.37 12.73 -41.22
C LEU A 110 -3.90 12.44 -40.86
N SER A 111 -3.09 12.07 -41.85
CA SER A 111 -1.85 11.28 -41.73
C SER A 111 -0.53 12.02 -41.99
N GLU A 112 0.58 11.29 -41.83
CA GLU A 112 1.98 11.70 -42.09
C GLU A 112 2.23 12.23 -43.53
N THR A 113 3.14 13.20 -43.70
CA THR A 113 4.51 12.97 -44.25
C THR A 113 5.27 14.26 -44.59
N THR A 114 6.62 14.20 -44.48
CA THR A 114 7.66 15.04 -45.15
C THR A 114 7.69 16.57 -44.97
N GLY A 115 8.92 17.12 -44.91
CA GLY A 115 9.21 18.51 -45.29
C GLY A 115 10.25 19.21 -44.42
N LEU A 116 11.40 19.58 -44.99
CA LEU A 116 12.36 20.48 -44.35
C LEU A 116 11.83 21.93 -44.40
N GLU A 117 12.18 22.78 -43.43
CA GLU A 117 13.15 23.86 -43.66
C GLU A 117 13.59 24.57 -42.37
N THR A 118 14.83 25.06 -42.35
CA THR A 118 15.44 25.81 -41.24
C THR A 118 15.80 27.24 -41.68
N PRO A 119 15.45 28.28 -40.91
CA PRO A 119 16.08 29.59 -41.05
C PRO A 119 17.31 29.69 -40.12
N ALA A 120 18.48 30.01 -40.69
CA ALA A 120 19.68 30.35 -39.94
C ALA A 120 20.10 31.79 -40.24
N VAL A 121 20.58 32.52 -39.22
CA VAL A 121 21.21 33.85 -39.37
C VAL A 121 22.46 33.90 -38.47
N ALA A 122 23.54 34.50 -38.99
CA ALA A 122 24.83 34.65 -38.33
C ALA A 122 24.80 35.69 -37.18
N GLY A 123 25.79 35.77 -36.28
CA GLY A 123 27.03 35.00 -36.15
C GLY A 123 28.26 35.90 -35.93
N SER A 124 29.25 35.44 -35.16
CA SER A 124 30.58 36.06 -34.98
C SER A 124 31.57 35.01 -34.47
N ALA A 125 32.88 35.18 -34.69
CA ALA A 125 33.88 34.11 -34.53
C ALA A 125 35.13 34.55 -33.75
N ALA A 126 35.71 33.61 -32.99
CA ALA A 126 37.03 33.72 -32.37
C ALA A 126 37.73 32.35 -32.27
N ASP A 127 38.58 32.10 -33.25
CA ASP A 127 39.52 30.97 -33.45
C ASP A 127 40.30 30.49 -32.21
N VAL A 128 40.23 29.19 -31.91
CA VAL A 128 41.35 28.37 -31.36
C VAL A 128 41.27 26.97 -31.99
N ARG A 129 42.44 26.36 -32.28
CA ARG A 129 42.59 25.13 -33.08
C ARG A 129 42.59 23.84 -32.26
N GLU A 130 42.07 22.78 -32.87
CA GLU A 130 42.35 21.37 -32.55
C GLU A 130 43.73 20.95 -33.12
N PRO A 131 44.36 19.88 -32.61
CA PRO A 131 44.51 18.70 -33.47
C PRO A 131 44.39 17.35 -32.72
N ALA A 132 44.34 16.24 -33.47
CA ALA A 132 43.97 14.91 -32.98
C ALA A 132 45.10 13.85 -33.06
N ALA A 133 44.85 12.75 -32.31
CA ALA A 133 45.26 11.36 -32.58
C ALA A 133 46.70 10.85 -32.33
N ALA A 134 46.77 9.50 -32.22
CA ALA A 134 47.89 8.56 -32.33
C ALA A 134 48.62 8.08 -31.04
N GLU A 135 48.67 6.74 -30.87
CA GLU A 135 49.76 5.99 -30.20
C GLU A 135 50.99 5.90 -31.14
N PRO A 136 52.21 5.54 -30.70
CA PRO A 136 52.57 4.10 -30.65
C PRO A 136 53.71 3.66 -29.67
N ALA A 137 53.89 2.32 -29.60
CA ALA A 137 55.17 1.58 -29.44
C ALA A 137 56.03 1.60 -28.13
N SER A 138 55.98 0.44 -27.46
CA SER A 138 57.06 -0.35 -26.79
C SER A 138 58.56 0.01 -26.92
N VAL A 139 59.38 -0.37 -25.90
CA VAL A 139 60.56 -1.30 -26.01
C VAL A 139 61.26 -1.65 -24.66
N GLU A 140 61.59 -2.95 -24.48
CA GLU A 140 62.66 -3.66 -23.70
C GLU A 140 63.18 -3.21 -22.29
N ARG A 141 63.14 -4.12 -21.27
CA ARG A 141 64.24 -4.99 -20.67
C ARG A 141 65.15 -4.28 -19.62
N ALA A 142 65.83 -4.92 -18.66
CA ALA A 142 66.09 -6.34 -18.27
C ALA A 142 66.57 -6.37 -16.77
N ALA A 143 66.85 -7.50 -16.09
CA ALA A 143 66.36 -8.90 -16.07
C ALA A 143 67.23 -9.72 -15.05
N ALA A 144 66.65 -10.62 -14.24
CA ALA A 144 67.43 -11.59 -13.43
C ALA A 144 66.61 -12.85 -13.02
N GLU A 145 67.16 -14.03 -13.30
CA GLU A 145 66.75 -15.39 -12.88
C GLU A 145 68.06 -16.13 -12.42
N PRO A 146 68.18 -17.45 -12.08
CA PRO A 146 67.45 -18.62 -12.63
C PRO A 146 67.16 -19.81 -11.66
N GLY A 147 66.55 -20.88 -12.19
CA GLY A 147 66.58 -22.24 -11.60
C GLY A 147 65.81 -23.28 -12.43
N ALA A 148 66.51 -24.24 -13.07
CA ALA A 148 65.94 -25.17 -14.07
C ALA A 148 66.56 -26.60 -14.03
N VAL A 149 66.36 -27.40 -15.11
CA VAL A 149 66.87 -28.78 -15.46
C VAL A 149 65.78 -29.88 -15.36
N GLU A 150 65.04 -30.25 -16.45
CA GLU A 150 65.34 -31.16 -17.61
C GLU A 150 64.76 -32.60 -17.43
N ARG A 151 64.47 -33.47 -18.43
CA ARG A 151 64.64 -33.49 -19.92
C ARG A 151 63.67 -34.47 -20.64
N ALA A 152 63.34 -34.18 -21.91
CA ALA A 152 63.26 -35.01 -23.15
C ALA A 152 62.98 -36.55 -23.13
N ALA A 153 62.48 -37.22 -24.21
CA ALA A 153 61.77 -36.86 -25.47
C ALA A 153 61.41 -38.14 -26.30
N ALA A 154 60.86 -37.96 -27.52
CA ALA A 154 60.80 -38.86 -28.71
C ALA A 154 59.48 -39.55 -29.10
N GLU A 155 59.30 -39.70 -30.43
CA GLU A 155 58.12 -40.18 -31.19
C GLU A 155 58.60 -40.90 -32.47
N PRO A 156 57.86 -41.89 -33.01
CA PRO A 156 57.98 -42.31 -34.41
C PRO A 156 56.65 -42.33 -35.20
N ALA A 157 56.76 -42.30 -36.54
CA ALA A 157 55.69 -42.03 -37.51
C ALA A 157 55.02 -43.31 -38.11
N PRO A 158 54.03 -43.21 -39.03
CA PRO A 158 53.09 -44.30 -39.33
C PRO A 158 53.52 -45.28 -40.44
N VAL A 159 52.73 -46.36 -40.61
CA VAL A 159 52.86 -47.37 -41.68
C VAL A 159 51.47 -47.66 -42.28
N GLU A 160 51.40 -47.82 -43.61
CA GLU A 160 50.18 -48.06 -44.40
C GLU A 160 50.06 -49.54 -44.90
N PRO A 161 48.97 -49.97 -45.57
CA PRO A 161 48.42 -51.31 -45.41
C PRO A 161 48.85 -52.37 -46.44
N THR A 162 48.41 -53.61 -46.21
CA THR A 162 48.33 -54.69 -47.22
C THR A 162 46.98 -55.43 -47.13
N PRO A 163 46.48 -56.02 -48.24
CA PRO A 163 45.08 -56.45 -48.34
C PRO A 163 44.85 -57.95 -48.07
N VAL A 164 43.61 -58.30 -47.69
CA VAL A 164 43.05 -59.66 -47.76
C VAL A 164 41.61 -59.56 -48.27
N GLU A 165 41.26 -60.40 -49.24
CA GLU A 165 39.92 -60.47 -49.88
C GLU A 165 39.25 -61.85 -49.59
N PRO A 166 38.04 -62.17 -50.08
CA PRO A 166 36.84 -62.15 -49.24
C PRO A 166 36.34 -63.55 -48.81
N GLY A 167 35.77 -63.61 -47.61
CA GLY A 167 35.02 -64.77 -47.10
C GLY A 167 33.51 -64.54 -47.11
N ALA A 168 32.72 -65.56 -47.46
CA ALA A 168 31.26 -65.46 -47.66
C ALA A 168 30.47 -65.06 -46.39
N ALA A 169 29.30 -64.45 -46.60
CA ALA A 169 28.44 -63.93 -45.56
C ALA A 169 27.31 -64.90 -45.15
N GLU A 170 26.89 -64.83 -43.89
CA GLU A 170 25.52 -65.17 -43.45
C GLU A 170 24.93 -64.03 -42.58
N PRO A 171 23.59 -63.82 -42.59
CA PRO A 171 23.00 -62.55 -42.12
C PRO A 171 22.50 -62.58 -40.65
N ALA A 172 23.25 -62.00 -39.72
CA ALA A 172 22.79 -61.71 -38.34
C ALA A 172 22.00 -60.38 -38.20
N GLY A 173 21.35 -59.93 -39.28
CA GLY A 173 20.75 -58.60 -39.42
C GLY A 173 19.36 -58.43 -38.81
N ALA A 174 19.21 -58.55 -37.49
CA ALA A 174 17.93 -58.28 -36.80
C ALA A 174 18.06 -57.63 -35.41
N GLY A 175 18.88 -58.20 -34.52
CA GLY A 175 18.94 -57.76 -33.10
C GLY A 175 19.48 -56.33 -32.91
N VAL A 176 20.66 -56.04 -33.45
CA VAL A 176 21.38 -54.77 -33.22
C VAL A 176 20.60 -53.56 -33.73
N ALA A 177 19.88 -53.70 -34.85
CA ALA A 177 19.02 -52.64 -35.37
C ALA A 177 17.81 -52.37 -34.45
N SER A 178 17.23 -53.42 -33.86
CA SER A 178 16.13 -53.32 -32.90
C SER A 178 16.56 -52.59 -31.62
N GLU A 179 17.74 -52.93 -31.07
CA GLU A 179 18.28 -52.26 -29.88
C GLU A 179 18.67 -50.81 -30.15
N ALA A 180 19.30 -50.51 -31.30
CA ALA A 180 19.62 -49.13 -31.68
C ALA A 180 18.36 -48.26 -31.87
N VAL A 181 17.32 -48.81 -32.51
CA VAL A 181 16.02 -48.13 -32.66
C VAL A 181 15.31 -48.00 -31.31
N GLY A 182 15.39 -49.01 -30.44
CA GLY A 182 14.85 -48.99 -29.08
C GLY A 182 15.52 -47.93 -28.20
N ALA A 183 16.85 -47.85 -28.21
CA ALA A 183 17.62 -46.83 -27.51
C ALA A 183 17.34 -45.43 -28.07
N ALA A 184 17.25 -45.27 -29.39
CA ALA A 184 16.86 -44.01 -30.02
C ALA A 184 15.40 -43.61 -29.70
N ALA A 185 14.48 -44.57 -29.60
CA ALA A 185 13.09 -44.36 -29.19
C ALA A 185 12.99 -44.00 -27.69
N ALA A 186 13.80 -44.61 -26.83
CA ALA A 186 13.92 -44.26 -25.41
C ALA A 186 14.54 -42.86 -25.24
N ALA A 187 15.59 -42.51 -25.97
CA ALA A 187 16.15 -41.15 -25.97
C ALA A 187 15.16 -40.11 -26.51
N LYS A 188 14.36 -40.47 -27.53
CA LYS A 188 13.24 -39.65 -28.03
C LYS A 188 12.11 -39.52 -27.00
N SER A 189 11.76 -40.58 -26.25
CA SER A 189 10.71 -40.53 -25.22
C SER A 189 11.17 -39.77 -23.97
N VAL A 190 12.41 -39.94 -23.51
CA VAL A 190 13.02 -39.17 -22.42
C VAL A 190 13.18 -37.71 -22.80
N SER A 191 13.69 -37.39 -24.00
CA SER A 191 13.78 -35.99 -24.46
C SER A 191 12.42 -35.37 -24.81
N ARG A 192 11.38 -36.19 -25.03
CA ARG A 192 9.98 -35.74 -25.13
C ARG A 192 9.38 -35.47 -23.75
N ALA A 193 9.53 -36.36 -22.78
CA ALA A 193 9.11 -36.15 -21.40
C ALA A 193 9.85 -34.95 -20.75
N ALA A 194 11.13 -34.74 -21.07
CA ALA A 194 11.88 -33.56 -20.68
C ALA A 194 11.37 -32.28 -21.37
N ARG A 195 10.96 -32.36 -22.65
CA ARG A 195 10.29 -31.24 -23.36
C ARG A 195 8.90 -30.93 -22.79
N GLU A 196 8.10 -31.94 -22.48
CA GLU A 196 6.80 -31.77 -21.84
C GLU A 196 6.99 -31.17 -20.42
N SER A 197 8.01 -31.61 -19.68
CA SER A 197 8.42 -31.01 -18.39
C SER A 197 8.87 -29.54 -18.53
N ARG A 198 9.65 -29.18 -19.56
CA ARG A 198 10.14 -27.80 -19.75
C ARG A 198 9.00 -26.85 -20.14
N TRP A 199 8.12 -27.26 -21.06
CA TRP A 199 6.95 -26.45 -21.45
C TRP A 199 5.97 -26.27 -20.30
N VAL A 200 5.76 -27.30 -19.47
CA VAL A 200 4.95 -27.23 -18.25
C VAL A 200 5.62 -26.40 -17.13
N LEU A 201 6.93 -26.13 -17.19
CA LEU A 201 7.60 -25.16 -16.33
C LEU A 201 7.41 -23.73 -16.86
N VAL A 202 7.64 -23.50 -18.17
CA VAL A 202 7.43 -22.20 -18.83
C VAL A 202 5.98 -21.73 -18.66
N ALA A 203 4.99 -22.60 -18.90
CA ALA A 203 3.58 -22.26 -18.70
C ALA A 203 3.24 -21.85 -17.26
N ARG A 204 3.93 -22.41 -16.25
CA ARG A 204 3.78 -21.98 -14.85
C ARG A 204 4.46 -20.65 -14.56
N MET A 205 5.63 -20.39 -15.17
CA MET A 205 6.31 -19.09 -15.05
C MET A 205 5.46 -17.99 -15.68
N VAL A 206 4.93 -18.22 -16.88
CA VAL A 206 4.00 -17.30 -17.56
C VAL A 206 2.73 -17.08 -16.73
N ALA A 207 2.10 -18.14 -16.19
CA ALA A 207 0.93 -18.00 -15.33
C ALA A 207 1.23 -17.23 -14.02
N GLY A 208 2.40 -17.44 -13.40
CA GLY A 208 2.80 -16.72 -12.20
C GLY A 208 3.06 -15.24 -12.46
N VAL A 209 3.80 -14.91 -13.52
CA VAL A 209 4.08 -13.52 -13.94
C VAL A 209 2.79 -12.82 -14.36
N ALA A 210 1.96 -13.44 -15.20
CA ALA A 210 0.66 -12.87 -15.59
C ALA A 210 -0.28 -12.69 -14.39
N GLY A 211 -0.21 -13.59 -13.40
CA GLY A 211 -0.95 -13.45 -12.16
C GLY A 211 -0.47 -12.30 -11.28
N GLY A 212 0.85 -12.06 -11.21
CA GLY A 212 1.43 -10.90 -10.52
C GLY A 212 1.13 -9.57 -11.22
N VAL A 213 1.20 -9.53 -12.55
CA VAL A 213 0.83 -8.34 -13.36
C VAL A 213 -0.66 -8.04 -13.26
N ALA A 214 -1.53 -9.06 -13.29
CA ALA A 214 -2.95 -8.88 -13.04
C ALA A 214 -3.22 -8.40 -11.60
N LEU A 215 -2.47 -8.88 -10.61
CA LEU A 215 -2.59 -8.38 -9.24
C LEU A 215 -2.16 -6.92 -9.13
N TYR A 216 -1.11 -6.47 -9.84
CA TYR A 216 -0.72 -5.05 -9.94
C TYR A 216 -1.84 -4.20 -10.57
N ALA A 217 -2.43 -4.66 -11.68
CA ALA A 217 -3.47 -3.93 -12.38
C ALA A 217 -4.73 -3.67 -11.53
N ALA A 218 -4.93 -4.42 -10.45
CA ALA A 218 -6.02 -4.20 -9.51
C ALA A 218 -5.76 -3.09 -8.49
N PHE A 219 -4.52 -2.62 -8.30
CA PHE A 219 -4.23 -1.50 -7.41
C PHE A 219 -4.35 -0.16 -8.14
N PRO A 220 -4.66 0.93 -7.42
CA PRO A 220 -4.51 2.28 -7.97
C PRO A 220 -3.07 2.53 -8.42
N PRO A 221 -2.86 3.31 -9.50
CA PRO A 221 -3.85 4.10 -10.24
C PRO A 221 -4.66 3.33 -11.31
N LEU A 222 -4.42 2.03 -11.51
CA LEU A 222 -5.16 1.25 -12.52
C LEU A 222 -6.54 0.80 -12.03
N ASP A 223 -6.63 0.36 -10.77
CA ASP A 223 -7.87 0.05 -10.03
C ASP A 223 -8.81 -0.97 -10.72
N TRP A 224 -8.27 -1.85 -11.56
CA TRP A 224 -9.05 -2.92 -12.20
C TRP A 224 -9.28 -4.07 -11.21
N TRP A 225 -10.07 -3.83 -10.15
CA TRP A 225 -10.22 -4.70 -8.98
C TRP A 225 -10.50 -6.19 -9.29
N LEU A 226 -11.20 -6.50 -10.40
CA LEU A 226 -11.43 -7.87 -10.90
C LEU A 226 -10.15 -8.62 -11.27
N CYS A 227 -9.06 -7.92 -11.60
CA CYS A 227 -7.77 -8.50 -11.88
C CYS A 227 -7.09 -9.09 -10.61
N ALA A 228 -7.50 -8.71 -9.40
CA ALA A 228 -7.00 -9.32 -8.16
C ALA A 228 -7.43 -10.80 -8.01
N PRO A 229 -8.72 -11.18 -7.97
CA PRO A 229 -9.12 -12.59 -7.88
C PRO A 229 -8.67 -13.40 -9.11
N LEU A 230 -8.65 -12.80 -10.31
CA LEU A 230 -8.12 -13.46 -11.51
C LEU A 230 -6.60 -13.71 -11.41
N GLY A 231 -5.84 -12.73 -10.93
CA GLY A 231 -4.40 -12.82 -10.71
C GLY A 231 -4.04 -13.88 -9.66
N ILE A 232 -4.76 -13.91 -8.54
CA ILE A 232 -4.68 -14.99 -7.54
C ILE A 232 -4.95 -16.35 -8.20
N GLY A 233 -5.98 -16.45 -9.05
CA GLY A 233 -6.30 -17.69 -9.77
C GLY A 233 -5.15 -18.19 -10.66
N LEU A 234 -4.46 -17.29 -11.36
CA LEU A 234 -3.29 -17.58 -12.19
C LEU A 234 -2.06 -17.98 -11.34
N ILE A 235 -1.80 -17.30 -10.22
CA ILE A 235 -0.75 -17.67 -9.25
C ILE A 235 -1.02 -19.09 -8.71
N VAL A 236 -2.26 -19.37 -8.30
CA VAL A 236 -2.65 -20.71 -7.83
C VAL A 236 -2.46 -21.77 -8.92
N ALA A 237 -2.80 -21.46 -10.18
CA ALA A 237 -2.56 -22.37 -11.31
C ALA A 237 -1.06 -22.66 -11.54
N ALA A 238 -0.19 -21.66 -11.36
CA ALA A 238 1.26 -21.83 -11.40
C ALA A 238 1.78 -22.75 -10.27
N LEU A 239 1.34 -22.49 -9.04
CA LEU A 239 1.80 -23.20 -7.84
C LEU A 239 1.23 -24.63 -7.70
N HIS A 240 0.01 -24.88 -8.18
CA HIS A 240 -0.71 -26.13 -7.90
C HIS A 240 0.00 -27.39 -8.45
N GLY A 241 0.04 -28.44 -7.63
CA GLY A 241 0.70 -29.70 -7.94
C GLY A 241 2.23 -29.66 -8.02
N THR A 242 2.89 -28.59 -7.56
CA THR A 242 4.36 -28.50 -7.53
C THR A 242 4.96 -29.05 -6.22
N ARG A 243 6.30 -29.11 -6.14
CA ARG A 243 7.06 -29.40 -4.91
C ARG A 243 7.37 -28.07 -4.20
N PRO A 244 7.41 -28.00 -2.84
CA PRO A 244 7.62 -26.75 -2.10
C PRO A 244 8.77 -25.87 -2.59
N ARG A 245 9.97 -26.44 -2.87
CA ARG A 245 11.12 -25.67 -3.40
C ARG A 245 10.86 -25.03 -4.78
N ARG A 246 9.98 -25.60 -5.62
CA ARG A 246 9.57 -25.00 -6.90
C ARG A 246 8.44 -24.00 -6.71
N ALA A 247 7.53 -24.27 -5.78
CA ALA A 247 6.48 -23.35 -5.41
C ALA A 247 7.05 -22.04 -4.86
N ALA A 248 8.08 -22.11 -4.01
CA ALA A 248 8.81 -20.94 -3.51
C ALA A 248 9.32 -20.03 -4.64
N TRP A 249 10.05 -20.59 -5.62
CA TRP A 249 10.56 -19.83 -6.77
C TRP A 249 9.44 -19.24 -7.65
N LEU A 250 8.34 -19.96 -7.86
CA LEU A 250 7.19 -19.45 -8.62
C LEU A 250 6.43 -18.35 -7.84
N GLY A 251 6.34 -18.48 -6.52
CA GLY A 251 5.77 -17.47 -5.62
C GLY A 251 6.61 -16.19 -5.62
N TYR A 252 7.94 -16.33 -5.47
CA TYR A 252 8.90 -15.22 -5.58
C TYR A 252 8.78 -14.52 -6.94
N LEU A 253 8.77 -15.26 -8.05
CA LEU A 253 8.63 -14.69 -9.39
C LEU A 253 7.30 -13.95 -9.59
N SER A 254 6.20 -14.49 -9.06
CA SER A 254 4.88 -13.85 -9.10
C SER A 254 4.84 -12.58 -8.25
N ALA A 255 5.51 -12.60 -7.09
CA ALA A 255 5.62 -11.46 -6.19
C ALA A 255 6.49 -10.35 -6.76
N VAL A 256 7.63 -10.67 -7.38
CA VAL A 256 8.46 -9.68 -8.09
C VAL A 256 7.68 -9.03 -9.24
N ALA A 257 6.92 -9.81 -10.02
CA ALA A 257 6.07 -9.28 -11.10
C ALA A 257 4.92 -8.38 -10.60
N PHE A 258 4.49 -8.54 -9.35
CA PHE A 258 3.49 -7.71 -8.69
C PHE A 258 4.10 -6.47 -8.02
N LEU A 259 5.11 -6.67 -7.17
CA LEU A 259 5.65 -5.67 -6.25
C LEU A 259 6.58 -4.66 -6.94
N LEU A 260 7.30 -5.04 -8.01
CA LEU A 260 8.10 -4.09 -8.79
C LEU A 260 7.26 -2.87 -9.23
N PRO A 261 6.19 -3.02 -10.04
CA PRO A 261 5.39 -1.88 -10.47
C PRO A 261 4.55 -1.28 -9.33
N THR A 262 4.02 -2.10 -8.41
CA THR A 262 3.21 -1.60 -7.28
C THR A 262 3.98 -0.63 -6.38
N LEU A 263 5.26 -0.95 -6.11
CA LEU A 263 6.13 -0.16 -5.22
C LEU A 263 7.08 0.78 -5.99
N ALA A 264 6.85 1.02 -7.29
CA ALA A 264 7.73 1.85 -8.12
C ALA A 264 7.87 3.31 -7.64
N TRP A 265 7.00 3.78 -6.74
CA TRP A 265 7.11 5.07 -6.06
C TRP A 265 8.32 5.16 -5.10
N VAL A 266 8.84 4.03 -4.62
CA VAL A 266 10.04 3.98 -3.75
C VAL A 266 11.30 4.41 -4.51
N ARG A 267 11.29 4.39 -5.85
CA ARG A 267 12.42 4.79 -6.71
C ARG A 267 12.87 6.23 -6.49
N THR A 268 12.00 7.12 -5.99
CA THR A 268 12.40 8.50 -5.61
C THR A 268 13.38 8.53 -4.43
N ILE A 269 13.39 7.51 -3.56
CA ILE A 269 14.41 7.31 -2.52
C ILE A 269 15.67 6.66 -3.12
N GLY A 270 15.44 5.68 -4.00
CA GLY A 270 16.45 5.09 -4.87
C GLY A 270 16.07 3.72 -5.41
N ASP A 271 16.56 3.39 -6.61
CA ASP A 271 16.33 2.09 -7.25
C ASP A 271 16.91 0.93 -6.42
N ASP A 272 17.99 1.16 -5.68
CA ASP A 272 18.60 0.20 -4.77
C ASP A 272 17.69 -0.14 -3.58
N VAL A 273 17.07 0.88 -2.97
CA VAL A 273 16.10 0.71 -1.87
C VAL A 273 14.83 0.00 -2.37
N TRP A 274 14.33 0.40 -3.54
CA TRP A 274 13.17 -0.22 -4.19
C TRP A 274 13.41 -1.70 -4.51
N LEU A 275 14.53 -2.04 -5.15
CA LEU A 275 14.86 -3.42 -5.49
C LEU A 275 15.14 -4.29 -4.26
N LEU A 276 15.79 -3.74 -3.23
CA LEU A 276 16.02 -4.43 -1.96
C LEU A 276 14.69 -4.73 -1.25
N LEU A 277 13.81 -3.73 -1.13
CA LEU A 277 12.47 -3.87 -0.54
C LEU A 277 11.66 -4.93 -1.30
N VAL A 278 11.53 -4.81 -2.62
CA VAL A 278 10.81 -5.79 -3.45
C VAL A 278 11.40 -7.20 -3.31
N GLY A 279 12.72 -7.33 -3.19
CA GLY A 279 13.40 -8.61 -2.94
C GLY A 279 13.03 -9.22 -1.59
N VAL A 280 13.12 -8.45 -0.51
CA VAL A 280 12.75 -8.89 0.86
C VAL A 280 11.28 -9.24 0.95
N GLU A 281 10.40 -8.37 0.45
CA GLU A 281 8.94 -8.58 0.45
C GLU A 281 8.55 -9.85 -0.32
N SER A 282 9.22 -10.13 -1.45
CA SER A 282 9.00 -11.35 -2.25
C SER A 282 9.39 -12.65 -1.53
N LEU A 283 10.22 -12.61 -0.48
CA LEU A 283 10.55 -13.79 0.33
C LEU A 283 9.34 -14.27 1.14
N PHE A 284 8.46 -13.38 1.59
CA PHE A 284 7.22 -13.75 2.30
C PHE A 284 6.26 -14.52 1.38
N TYR A 285 6.11 -14.07 0.13
CA TYR A 285 5.35 -14.78 -0.90
C TYR A 285 6.01 -16.12 -1.28
N ALA A 286 7.34 -16.19 -1.33
CA ALA A 286 8.07 -17.44 -1.56
C ALA A 286 7.84 -18.47 -0.44
N ALA A 287 7.89 -18.03 0.83
CA ALA A 287 7.58 -18.86 2.00
C ALA A 287 6.12 -19.34 1.97
N MET A 288 5.16 -18.42 1.75
CA MET A 288 3.74 -18.76 1.61
C MET A 288 3.50 -19.76 0.47
N ALA A 289 4.16 -19.60 -0.68
CA ALA A 289 4.01 -20.51 -1.81
C ALA A 289 4.59 -21.92 -1.51
N ALA A 290 5.70 -22.00 -0.77
CA ALA A 290 6.23 -23.28 -0.29
C ALA A 290 5.22 -24.03 0.61
N LEU A 291 4.52 -23.30 1.49
CA LEU A 291 3.47 -23.82 2.36
C LEU A 291 2.16 -24.13 1.61
N ALA A 292 1.78 -23.31 0.63
CA ALA A 292 0.65 -23.56 -0.28
C ALA A 292 0.77 -24.92 -0.97
N ALA A 293 1.97 -25.24 -1.47
CA ALA A 293 2.29 -26.54 -2.05
C ALA A 293 2.28 -27.71 -1.05
N LEU A 294 2.02 -27.48 0.24
CA LEU A 294 1.65 -28.49 1.23
C LEU A 294 0.11 -28.59 1.36
N VAL A 295 -0.58 -27.47 1.64
CA VAL A 295 -2.02 -27.46 1.92
C VAL A 295 -2.90 -27.75 0.70
N PHE A 296 -2.40 -27.56 -0.53
CA PHE A 296 -3.08 -28.03 -1.76
C PHE A 296 -3.32 -29.56 -1.81
N ARG A 297 -2.74 -30.35 -0.88
CA ARG A 297 -3.03 -31.79 -0.72
C ARG A 297 -4.22 -32.07 0.20
N LEU A 298 -4.86 -31.05 0.78
CA LEU A 298 -6.01 -31.18 1.68
C LEU A 298 -7.33 -30.98 0.93
N PRO A 299 -8.46 -31.55 1.43
CA PRO A 299 -9.79 -31.13 0.99
C PRO A 299 -10.01 -29.64 1.33
N ALA A 300 -10.86 -28.96 0.56
CA ALA A 300 -11.17 -27.54 0.72
C ALA A 300 -9.94 -26.59 0.72
N TRP A 301 -8.87 -26.92 -0.03
CA TRP A 301 -7.65 -26.11 -0.04
C TRP A 301 -7.80 -24.62 -0.39
N PRO A 302 -8.82 -24.13 -1.13
CA PRO A 302 -8.99 -22.69 -1.32
C PRO A 302 -9.10 -21.90 0.00
N VAL A 303 -9.74 -22.49 1.03
CA VAL A 303 -9.86 -21.89 2.37
C VAL A 303 -8.51 -21.83 3.07
N TRP A 304 -7.76 -22.94 3.08
CA TRP A 304 -6.42 -22.99 3.68
C TRP A 304 -5.41 -22.09 2.96
N PHE A 305 -5.58 -21.88 1.65
CA PHE A 305 -4.75 -20.98 0.86
C PHE A 305 -5.05 -19.51 1.19
N GLY A 306 -6.32 -19.10 1.26
CA GLY A 306 -6.69 -17.75 1.71
C GLY A 306 -6.20 -17.45 3.14
N ALA A 307 -6.31 -18.44 4.04
CA ALA A 307 -5.79 -18.33 5.40
C ALA A 307 -4.26 -18.16 5.46
N LEU A 308 -3.51 -18.90 4.63
CA LEU A 308 -2.05 -18.71 4.50
C LEU A 308 -1.65 -17.38 3.85
N TRP A 309 -2.47 -16.85 2.94
CA TRP A 309 -2.21 -15.54 2.32
C TRP A 309 -2.34 -14.41 3.36
N VAL A 310 -3.39 -14.43 4.18
CA VAL A 310 -3.53 -13.47 5.29
C VAL A 310 -2.41 -13.62 6.32
N ALA A 311 -2.00 -14.85 6.64
CA ALA A 311 -0.84 -15.09 7.51
C ALA A 311 0.49 -14.52 6.94
N MET A 312 0.63 -14.49 5.61
CA MET A 312 1.77 -13.88 4.91
C MET A 312 1.70 -12.35 4.95
N GLU A 313 0.53 -11.77 4.67
CA GLU A 313 0.31 -10.32 4.77
C GLU A 313 0.53 -9.79 6.20
N TRP A 314 0.07 -10.51 7.22
CA TRP A 314 0.33 -10.20 8.63
C TRP A 314 1.83 -10.22 8.96
N ALA A 315 2.54 -11.28 8.57
CA ALA A 315 3.97 -11.41 8.87
C ALA A 315 4.80 -10.28 8.22
N ARG A 316 4.47 -9.95 6.97
CA ARG A 316 5.06 -8.86 6.18
C ARG A 316 4.70 -7.47 6.75
N GLY A 317 3.50 -7.33 7.31
CA GLY A 317 3.04 -6.15 8.05
C GLY A 317 3.66 -5.98 9.45
N LEU A 318 4.46 -6.95 9.95
CA LEU A 318 5.06 -6.91 11.29
C LEU A 318 6.59 -6.90 11.28
N VAL A 319 7.23 -7.60 10.34
CA VAL A 319 8.70 -7.72 10.25
C VAL A 319 9.19 -7.59 8.81
N PRO A 320 10.43 -7.09 8.57
CA PRO A 320 11.37 -6.56 9.56
C PRO A 320 11.06 -5.09 9.93
N ILE A 321 11.69 -4.56 10.99
CA ILE A 321 11.67 -3.13 11.36
C ILE A 321 10.24 -2.53 11.47
N GLY A 322 9.33 -3.23 12.15
CA GLY A 322 7.93 -2.80 12.28
C GLY A 322 7.04 -3.10 11.07
N GLY A 323 7.59 -3.72 10.03
CA GLY A 323 6.86 -4.26 8.89
C GLY A 323 6.44 -3.23 7.83
N PHE A 324 5.97 -3.74 6.70
CA PHE A 324 5.55 -2.95 5.54
C PHE A 324 4.17 -3.42 5.05
N PRO A 325 3.06 -3.03 5.72
CA PRO A 325 1.71 -3.49 5.40
C PRO A 325 1.14 -2.96 4.06
N TRP A 326 1.94 -2.26 3.25
CA TRP A 326 1.58 -1.82 1.90
C TRP A 326 1.24 -3.01 0.99
N ALA A 327 0.54 -2.77 -0.13
CA ALA A 327 0.26 -3.77 -1.16
C ALA A 327 -0.48 -5.05 -0.68
N ARG A 328 -1.18 -5.01 0.47
CA ARG A 328 -2.16 -6.05 0.88
C ARG A 328 -3.32 -6.07 -0.11
N VAL A 329 -3.84 -7.27 -0.43
CA VAL A 329 -4.90 -7.44 -1.44
C VAL A 329 -6.14 -6.60 -1.11
N ALA A 330 -6.46 -6.39 0.17
CA ALA A 330 -7.49 -5.47 0.64
C ALA A 330 -7.42 -4.06 0.02
N PHE A 331 -6.23 -3.50 -0.18
CA PHE A 331 -6.04 -2.13 -0.69
C PHE A 331 -6.14 -2.04 -2.23
N SER A 332 -6.46 -3.14 -2.91
CA SER A 332 -6.93 -3.17 -4.31
C SER A 332 -8.47 -3.13 -4.43
N GLN A 333 -9.17 -2.92 -3.32
CA GLN A 333 -10.62 -3.11 -3.22
C GLN A 333 -11.34 -1.90 -2.59
N GLY A 334 -10.89 -0.69 -2.94
CA GLY A 334 -11.41 0.57 -2.39
C GLY A 334 -12.92 0.73 -2.52
N GLU A 335 -13.42 0.95 -3.74
CA GLU A 335 -14.87 1.02 -4.05
C GLU A 335 -15.32 -0.20 -4.87
N THR A 336 -15.59 -1.32 -4.19
CA THR A 336 -15.81 -2.62 -4.83
C THR A 336 -16.89 -3.46 -4.15
N LEU A 337 -17.25 -4.58 -4.80
CA LEU A 337 -18.04 -5.66 -4.20
C LEU A 337 -17.30 -6.45 -3.11
N PHE A 338 -16.08 -6.08 -2.72
CA PHE A 338 -15.37 -6.67 -1.58
C PHE A 338 -15.24 -5.71 -0.39
N THR A 339 -15.40 -4.39 -0.56
CA THR A 339 -15.18 -3.36 0.48
C THR A 339 -15.97 -3.64 1.76
N SER A 340 -17.24 -4.07 1.66
CA SER A 340 -18.09 -4.32 2.84
C SER A 340 -17.51 -5.34 3.83
N TYR A 341 -16.62 -6.25 3.40
CA TYR A 341 -15.98 -7.21 4.30
C TYR A 341 -15.09 -6.53 5.35
N ALA A 342 -14.63 -5.29 5.10
CA ALA A 342 -13.88 -4.49 6.07
C ALA A 342 -14.69 -4.24 7.35
N ALA A 343 -16.01 -4.06 7.27
CA ALA A 343 -16.87 -3.87 8.44
C ALA A 343 -17.03 -5.13 9.32
N LEU A 344 -16.74 -6.32 8.77
CA LEU A 344 -16.82 -7.59 9.50
C LEU A 344 -15.49 -8.05 10.10
N GLY A 345 -14.37 -7.82 9.41
CA GLY A 345 -13.05 -8.28 9.87
C GLY A 345 -11.86 -7.52 9.30
N GLY A 346 -12.05 -6.24 8.99
CA GLY A 346 -11.02 -5.33 8.51
C GLY A 346 -10.40 -5.70 7.16
N ALA A 347 -9.30 -5.05 6.82
CA ALA A 347 -8.45 -5.44 5.70
C ALA A 347 -8.13 -6.96 5.64
N PRO A 348 -7.83 -7.68 6.74
CA PRO A 348 -7.59 -9.12 6.71
C PRO A 348 -8.70 -9.94 6.05
N LEU A 349 -9.97 -9.61 6.32
CA LEU A 349 -11.11 -10.33 5.77
C LEU A 349 -11.39 -9.96 4.31
N VAL A 350 -11.11 -8.71 3.89
CA VAL A 350 -11.17 -8.31 2.47
C VAL A 350 -10.13 -9.09 1.66
N SER A 351 -8.87 -9.13 2.11
CA SER A 351 -7.82 -9.95 1.49
C SER A 351 -8.24 -11.43 1.42
N PHE A 352 -8.77 -12.00 2.51
CA PHE A 352 -9.26 -13.38 2.52
C PHE A 352 -10.37 -13.63 1.49
N ALA A 353 -11.36 -12.76 1.39
CA ALA A 353 -12.51 -12.91 0.49
C ALA A 353 -12.08 -12.91 -0.99
N VAL A 354 -11.21 -11.97 -1.38
CA VAL A 354 -10.65 -11.89 -2.75
C VAL A 354 -9.82 -13.12 -3.07
N VAL A 355 -8.92 -13.51 -2.16
CA VAL A 355 -8.02 -14.65 -2.38
C VAL A 355 -8.80 -15.97 -2.43
N LEU A 356 -9.85 -16.12 -1.61
CA LEU A 356 -10.75 -17.27 -1.65
C LEU A 356 -11.52 -17.34 -2.98
N CYS A 357 -12.02 -16.21 -3.48
CA CYS A 357 -12.67 -16.14 -4.80
C CYS A 357 -11.73 -16.62 -5.92
N GLY A 358 -10.52 -16.05 -6.02
CA GLY A 358 -9.52 -16.47 -7.00
C GLY A 358 -9.10 -17.94 -6.87
N ALA A 359 -8.94 -18.42 -5.64
CA ALA A 359 -8.62 -19.81 -5.36
C ALA A 359 -9.76 -20.79 -5.73
N LEU A 360 -11.03 -20.38 -5.59
CA LEU A 360 -12.20 -21.16 -6.02
C LEU A 360 -12.35 -21.22 -7.54
N LEU A 361 -12.07 -20.11 -8.26
CA LEU A 361 -12.00 -20.09 -9.73
C LEU A 361 -10.91 -21.05 -10.24
N ALA A 362 -9.71 -20.98 -9.64
CA ALA A 362 -8.64 -21.93 -9.95
C ALA A 362 -9.02 -23.37 -9.60
N TYR A 363 -9.69 -23.61 -8.47
CA TYR A 363 -10.17 -24.94 -8.08
C TYR A 363 -11.15 -25.52 -9.12
N ALA A 364 -12.09 -24.73 -9.64
CA ALA A 364 -13.01 -25.15 -10.71
C ALA A 364 -12.26 -25.58 -11.99
N ALA A 365 -11.27 -24.80 -12.42
CA ALA A 365 -10.46 -25.09 -13.60
C ALA A 365 -9.58 -26.34 -13.41
N LEU A 366 -8.97 -26.49 -12.22
CA LEU A 366 -8.02 -27.56 -11.89
C LEU A 366 -8.69 -28.92 -11.61
N ILE A 367 -10.00 -28.96 -11.34
CA ILE A 367 -10.77 -30.22 -11.31
C ILE A 367 -10.71 -30.86 -12.70
N ARG A 368 -10.01 -32.00 -12.80
CA ARG A 368 -10.03 -32.85 -13.99
C ARG A 368 -11.46 -33.38 -14.23
N PRO A 369 -11.97 -33.35 -15.47
CA PRO A 369 -13.27 -33.95 -15.79
C PRO A 369 -13.22 -35.47 -15.59
N SER A 370 -14.33 -36.05 -15.15
CA SER A 370 -14.50 -37.49 -14.92
C SER A 370 -14.15 -38.30 -16.18
N ALA A 371 -13.50 -39.47 -16.01
CA ALA A 371 -13.08 -40.31 -17.14
C ALA A 371 -14.23 -40.72 -18.07
N ALA A 372 -15.46 -40.83 -17.54
CA ALA A 372 -16.69 -41.05 -18.30
C ALA A 372 -16.90 -39.99 -19.41
N LEU A 373 -16.56 -38.73 -19.16
CA LEU A 373 -16.73 -37.65 -20.14
C LEU A 373 -15.74 -37.77 -21.31
N ARG A 374 -14.50 -38.22 -21.04
CA ARG A 374 -13.48 -38.47 -22.08
C ARG A 374 -13.83 -39.64 -23.00
N ARG A 375 -14.42 -40.71 -22.48
CA ARG A 375 -14.84 -41.86 -23.32
C ARG A 375 -15.92 -41.47 -24.33
N ARG A 376 -16.87 -40.59 -23.96
CA ARG A 376 -17.95 -40.15 -24.86
C ARG A 376 -17.47 -39.27 -26.02
N THR A 377 -16.37 -38.51 -25.85
CA THR A 377 -15.81 -37.68 -26.92
C THR A 377 -14.96 -38.49 -27.92
N THR A 378 -14.26 -39.54 -27.49
CA THR A 378 -13.47 -40.39 -28.42
C THR A 378 -14.33 -41.43 -29.14
N SER A 379 -15.35 -41.98 -28.47
CA SER A 379 -16.23 -43.03 -29.01
C SER A 379 -17.19 -42.57 -30.11
N ARG A 380 -17.12 -41.31 -30.56
CA ARG A 380 -17.93 -40.75 -31.67
C ARG A 380 -17.10 -40.40 -32.92
N ALA A 381 -15.78 -40.60 -32.88
CA ALA A 381 -14.90 -40.38 -34.03
C ALA A 381 -14.73 -41.66 -34.86
N ASP A 382 -14.35 -42.77 -34.22
CA ASP A 382 -13.93 -44.00 -34.89
C ASP A 382 -14.76 -45.21 -34.45
N ALA A 383 -15.92 -45.42 -35.10
CA ALA A 383 -16.74 -46.62 -34.92
C ALA A 383 -17.52 -46.95 -36.21
N PRO A 384 -17.15 -48.01 -36.97
CA PRO A 384 -17.99 -48.51 -38.06
C PRO A 384 -19.28 -49.13 -37.51
N ALA A 385 -20.36 -49.07 -38.29
CA ALA A 385 -21.66 -49.58 -37.87
C ALA A 385 -21.69 -51.12 -37.84
N SER A 386 -22.04 -51.68 -36.68
CA SER A 386 -22.41 -53.09 -36.48
C SER A 386 -23.53 -53.17 -35.43
N PRO A 387 -24.50 -54.08 -35.56
CA PRO A 387 -25.57 -54.25 -34.58
C PRO A 387 -25.02 -54.79 -33.24
N ALA A 388 -25.67 -54.40 -32.14
CA ALA A 388 -25.19 -54.69 -30.80
C ALA A 388 -25.61 -56.08 -30.27
N PRO A 389 -24.80 -56.72 -29.40
CA PRO A 389 -25.31 -57.64 -28.41
C PRO A 389 -25.96 -56.87 -27.25
N GLU A 390 -27.09 -57.36 -26.75
CA GLU A 390 -27.75 -56.79 -25.57
C GLU A 390 -26.95 -57.09 -24.28
N GLY A 391 -27.08 -56.24 -23.26
CA GLY A 391 -26.60 -56.54 -21.91
C GLY A 391 -25.30 -55.85 -21.45
N THR A 392 -25.21 -54.52 -21.56
CA THR A 392 -24.37 -53.73 -20.64
C THR A 392 -25.17 -52.61 -20.00
N ALA A 393 -25.02 -52.42 -18.69
CA ALA A 393 -25.82 -51.44 -17.94
C ALA A 393 -25.47 -50.01 -18.34
N GLU A 394 -26.46 -49.23 -18.76
CA GLU A 394 -26.27 -47.82 -19.07
C GLU A 394 -25.81 -47.04 -17.83
N ALA A 395 -24.67 -46.37 -17.93
CA ALA A 395 -24.26 -45.36 -16.97
C ALA A 395 -25.15 -44.10 -17.15
N GLY A 396 -26.31 -44.12 -16.49
CA GLY A 396 -27.38 -43.14 -16.67
C GLY A 396 -27.00 -41.67 -16.46
N PRO A 397 -27.85 -40.73 -16.90
CA PRO A 397 -27.53 -39.30 -17.02
C PRO A 397 -27.06 -38.62 -15.72
N ALA A 398 -27.39 -39.18 -14.55
CA ALA A 398 -26.89 -38.75 -13.25
C ALA A 398 -25.34 -38.61 -13.22
N GLY A 399 -24.60 -39.50 -13.90
CA GLY A 399 -23.13 -39.45 -13.94
C GLY A 399 -22.56 -38.21 -14.67
N ALA A 400 -23.31 -37.65 -15.62
CA ALA A 400 -22.96 -36.41 -16.29
C ALA A 400 -23.30 -35.18 -15.43
N GLY A 401 -24.50 -35.17 -14.81
CA GLY A 401 -24.92 -34.13 -13.87
C GLY A 401 -23.92 -33.96 -12.72
N PHE A 402 -23.46 -35.06 -12.12
CA PHE A 402 -22.48 -35.05 -11.03
C PHE A 402 -21.11 -34.45 -11.45
N ALA A 403 -20.70 -34.63 -12.71
CA ALA A 403 -19.47 -34.07 -13.24
C ALA A 403 -19.56 -32.57 -13.50
N VAL A 404 -20.71 -32.07 -13.96
CA VAL A 404 -20.97 -30.64 -14.17
C VAL A 404 -21.15 -29.93 -12.82
N ALA A 405 -21.99 -30.46 -11.92
CA ALA A 405 -22.24 -29.89 -10.59
C ALA A 405 -20.94 -29.69 -9.79
N ARG A 406 -20.00 -30.64 -9.87
CA ARG A 406 -18.70 -30.58 -9.20
C ARG A 406 -17.82 -29.41 -9.65
N ARG A 407 -18.01 -28.86 -10.85
CA ARG A 407 -17.36 -27.62 -11.31
C ARG A 407 -18.24 -26.39 -11.11
N ALA A 408 -19.57 -26.53 -11.24
CA ALA A 408 -20.51 -25.44 -11.04
C ALA A 408 -20.48 -24.90 -9.60
N VAL A 409 -20.41 -25.77 -8.58
CA VAL A 409 -20.42 -25.33 -7.16
C VAL A 409 -19.26 -24.40 -6.81
N PRO A 410 -17.97 -24.69 -7.11
CA PRO A 410 -16.89 -23.74 -6.87
C PRO A 410 -17.01 -22.42 -7.63
N VAL A 411 -17.54 -22.42 -8.86
CA VAL A 411 -17.79 -21.17 -9.62
C VAL A 411 -18.93 -20.36 -8.99
N ALA A 412 -20.03 -21.02 -8.63
CA ALA A 412 -21.15 -20.38 -7.95
C ALA A 412 -20.72 -19.78 -6.60
N LEU A 413 -19.86 -20.47 -5.83
CA LEU A 413 -19.28 -19.93 -4.60
C LEU A 413 -18.35 -18.74 -4.87
N ALA A 414 -17.50 -18.79 -5.90
CA ALA A 414 -16.63 -17.66 -6.28
C ALA A 414 -17.44 -16.41 -6.68
N LEU A 415 -18.55 -16.58 -7.41
CA LEU A 415 -19.46 -15.51 -7.77
C LEU A 415 -20.32 -15.04 -6.58
N ALA A 416 -20.67 -15.93 -5.65
CA ALA A 416 -21.47 -15.60 -4.47
C ALA A 416 -20.72 -14.73 -3.44
N ILE A 417 -19.39 -14.87 -3.29
CA ILE A 417 -18.60 -14.08 -2.34
C ILE A 417 -18.76 -12.56 -2.56
N PRO A 418 -18.47 -11.97 -3.74
CA PRO A 418 -18.64 -10.53 -3.95
C PRO A 418 -20.11 -10.09 -3.84
N VAL A 419 -21.07 -10.94 -4.20
CA VAL A 419 -22.51 -10.63 -4.08
C VAL A 419 -22.99 -10.64 -2.62
N LEU A 420 -22.45 -11.54 -1.79
CA LEU A 420 -22.79 -11.65 -0.36
C LEU A 420 -22.34 -10.41 0.44
N SER A 421 -21.39 -9.63 -0.07
CA SER A 421 -20.97 -8.36 0.55
C SER A 421 -22.11 -7.33 0.63
N LEU A 422 -23.13 -7.46 -0.23
CA LEU A 422 -24.32 -6.61 -0.27
C LEU A 422 -25.29 -6.91 0.89
N THR A 423 -25.18 -8.08 1.53
CA THR A 423 -26.00 -8.45 2.71
C THR A 423 -25.32 -8.11 4.04
N ILE A 424 -24.14 -7.48 4.01
CA ILE A 424 -23.41 -7.12 5.23
C ILE A 424 -24.06 -5.87 5.86
N PRO A 425 -24.60 -5.95 7.09
CA PRO A 425 -25.22 -4.81 7.73
C PRO A 425 -24.16 -3.74 8.06
N ARG A 426 -24.32 -2.56 7.47
CA ARG A 426 -23.55 -1.36 7.81
C ARG A 426 -24.30 -0.57 8.90
N PRO A 427 -23.63 0.02 9.89
CA PRO A 427 -24.30 0.92 10.83
C PRO A 427 -24.97 2.08 10.07
N GLY A 428 -26.18 2.43 10.50
CA GLY A 428 -26.97 3.50 9.92
C GLY A 428 -26.34 4.88 10.13
N ASP A 429 -27.00 5.92 9.63
CA ASP A 429 -26.60 7.28 9.98
C ASP A 429 -27.08 7.68 11.37
N GLU A 430 -26.26 8.47 12.06
CA GLU A 430 -26.54 8.95 13.42
C GLU A 430 -27.06 10.39 13.43
N GLY A 431 -27.28 11.01 12.25
CA GLY A 431 -27.85 12.35 12.08
C GLY A 431 -26.93 13.51 12.48
N ARG A 432 -25.93 13.27 13.33
CA ARG A 432 -24.93 14.27 13.72
C ARG A 432 -23.91 14.47 12.61
N THR A 433 -23.79 15.71 12.13
CA THR A 433 -22.78 16.13 11.15
C THR A 433 -22.05 17.39 11.59
N ILE A 434 -20.84 17.61 11.07
CA ILE A 434 -20.08 18.87 11.13
C ILE A 434 -19.63 19.30 9.74
N ASN A 435 -19.34 20.57 9.56
CA ASN A 435 -18.65 21.10 8.38
C ASN A 435 -17.14 21.08 8.62
N VAL A 436 -16.36 20.41 7.77
CA VAL A 436 -14.90 20.33 7.87
C VAL A 436 -14.27 21.07 6.69
N GLY A 437 -13.51 22.13 6.98
CA GLY A 437 -12.66 22.80 5.99
C GLY A 437 -11.40 21.98 5.75
N ILE A 438 -11.07 21.74 4.48
CA ILE A 438 -9.87 21.03 4.05
C ILE A 438 -9.03 22.02 3.24
N VAL A 439 -7.75 22.17 3.59
CA VAL A 439 -6.81 23.09 2.92
C VAL A 439 -5.61 22.32 2.38
N GLN A 440 -5.31 22.50 1.10
CA GLN A 440 -4.11 22.00 0.43
C GLN A 440 -3.35 23.20 -0.15
N GLY A 441 -2.24 23.60 0.49
CA GLY A 441 -1.50 24.80 0.10
C GLY A 441 -0.59 24.62 -1.13
N ASN A 442 -0.23 23.37 -1.46
CA ASN A 442 0.80 23.02 -2.44
C ASN A 442 2.23 23.47 -2.02
N VAL A 443 3.23 23.07 -2.80
CA VAL A 443 4.66 23.43 -2.64
C VAL A 443 5.27 23.75 -4.02
N PRO A 444 6.41 24.46 -4.12
CA PRO A 444 6.96 24.84 -5.42
C PRO A 444 7.68 23.70 -6.18
N GLY A 445 8.07 22.62 -5.50
CA GLY A 445 8.85 21.52 -6.10
C GLY A 445 8.20 20.14 -5.95
N ARG A 446 8.90 19.10 -6.42
CA ARG A 446 8.52 17.67 -6.26
C ARG A 446 9.74 16.79 -5.99
N GLY A 447 9.51 15.57 -5.51
CA GLY A 447 10.58 14.58 -5.28
C GLY A 447 11.45 14.92 -4.06
N MET A 448 12.78 15.02 -4.24
CA MET A 448 13.69 15.44 -3.16
C MET A 448 13.81 16.97 -3.01
N TYR A 449 13.36 17.75 -4.00
CA TYR A 449 13.52 19.22 -4.05
C TYR A 449 12.22 19.97 -3.72
N VAL A 450 11.37 19.36 -2.87
CA VAL A 450 10.02 19.81 -2.51
C VAL A 450 9.91 21.31 -2.18
N LEU A 451 10.83 21.81 -1.35
CA LEU A 451 10.74 23.14 -0.77
C LEU A 451 11.19 24.26 -1.72
N GLY A 452 11.91 23.95 -2.81
CA GLY A 452 12.68 24.96 -3.53
C GLY A 452 13.69 25.68 -2.61
N ASP A 453 14.04 26.91 -2.98
CA ASP A 453 15.01 27.72 -2.22
C ASP A 453 14.39 28.66 -1.18
N GLU A 454 13.09 29.00 -1.33
CA GLU A 454 12.36 29.94 -0.49
C GLU A 454 12.15 29.42 0.95
N PRO A 455 12.67 30.10 1.99
CA PRO A 455 12.33 29.77 3.38
C PRO A 455 10.84 30.00 3.67
N ALA A 456 10.23 29.18 4.53
CA ALA A 456 8.84 29.31 4.98
C ALA A 456 7.77 29.25 3.86
N VAL A 457 8.10 28.68 2.69
CA VAL A 457 7.17 28.67 1.54
C VAL A 457 5.99 27.73 1.78
N VAL A 458 6.19 26.59 2.45
CA VAL A 458 5.10 25.64 2.73
C VAL A 458 4.15 26.25 3.74
N LEU A 459 4.68 26.86 4.81
CA LEU A 459 3.92 27.66 5.76
C LEU A 459 3.12 28.77 5.06
N ARG A 460 3.75 29.62 4.24
CA ARG A 460 3.07 30.72 3.52
C ARG A 460 1.94 30.21 2.64
N ASN A 461 2.19 29.15 1.87
CA ASN A 461 1.20 28.55 0.98
C ASN A 461 -0.05 28.08 1.75
N HIS A 462 0.15 27.35 2.84
CA HIS A 462 -0.94 26.82 3.66
C HIS A 462 -1.71 27.92 4.42
N ALA A 463 -1.02 28.93 4.93
CA ALA A 463 -1.67 30.10 5.55
C ALA A 463 -2.46 30.94 4.54
N ASN A 464 -1.92 31.15 3.33
CA ASN A 464 -2.59 31.88 2.25
C ASN A 464 -3.85 31.15 1.77
N GLU A 465 -3.80 29.83 1.60
CA GLU A 465 -4.98 29.05 1.17
C GLU A 465 -6.03 28.94 2.30
N THR A 466 -5.61 28.96 3.58
CA THR A 466 -6.53 29.09 4.73
C THR A 466 -7.25 30.45 4.73
N LYS A 467 -6.56 31.54 4.36
CA LYS A 467 -7.19 32.87 4.18
C LYS A 467 -8.12 32.93 2.97
N ARG A 468 -7.82 32.20 1.88
CA ARG A 468 -8.74 32.04 0.74
C ARG A 468 -10.01 31.27 1.11
N LEU A 469 -9.87 30.21 1.91
CA LEU A 469 -11.01 29.50 2.50
C LEU A 469 -11.87 30.44 3.36
N ALA A 470 -11.25 31.24 4.24
CA ALA A 470 -11.94 32.24 5.05
C ALA A 470 -12.66 33.31 4.19
N GLN A 471 -12.02 33.79 3.11
CA GLN A 471 -12.62 34.70 2.14
C GLN A 471 -13.83 34.05 1.42
N ALA A 472 -13.70 32.81 0.94
CA ALA A 472 -14.79 32.10 0.26
C ALA A 472 -16.00 31.88 1.18
N VAL A 473 -15.77 31.68 2.48
CA VAL A 473 -16.83 31.62 3.52
C VAL A 473 -17.48 32.99 3.74
N ARG A 474 -16.70 34.08 3.84
CA ARG A 474 -17.23 35.46 3.95
C ARG A 474 -18.04 35.88 2.73
N GLU A 475 -17.65 35.42 1.54
CA GLU A 475 -18.34 35.66 0.27
C GLU A 475 -19.55 34.73 0.04
N GLY A 476 -19.84 33.81 0.97
CA GLY A 476 -20.97 32.87 0.86
C GLY A 476 -20.78 31.77 -0.19
N LYS A 477 -19.59 31.63 -0.77
CA LYS A 477 -19.25 30.60 -1.78
C LYS A 477 -19.10 29.21 -1.16
N LEU A 478 -18.71 29.14 0.11
CA LEU A 478 -18.61 27.92 0.90
C LEU A 478 -19.33 28.09 2.25
N PRO A 479 -19.94 27.02 2.80
CA PRO A 479 -20.54 27.08 4.13
C PRO A 479 -19.45 27.28 5.19
N LYS A 480 -19.76 27.96 6.31
CA LYS A 480 -18.79 28.11 7.41
C LYS A 480 -18.39 26.72 7.95
N PRO A 481 -17.09 26.40 8.05
CA PRO A 481 -16.61 25.20 8.71
C PRO A 481 -16.80 25.29 10.23
N ASP A 482 -16.96 24.15 10.90
CA ASP A 482 -16.87 24.01 12.36
C ASP A 482 -15.41 23.86 12.81
N ILE A 483 -14.58 23.23 11.95
CA ILE A 483 -13.15 22.97 12.14
C ILE A 483 -12.42 23.04 10.79
N VAL A 484 -11.12 23.36 10.80
CA VAL A 484 -10.26 23.30 9.60
C VAL A 484 -9.15 22.27 9.80
N VAL A 485 -8.74 21.59 8.73
CA VAL A 485 -7.64 20.63 8.69
C VAL A 485 -6.63 21.05 7.61
N LEU A 486 -5.36 21.17 8.00
CA LEU A 486 -4.22 21.30 7.11
C LEU A 486 -3.41 19.99 7.03
N PRO A 487 -2.51 19.83 6.05
CA PRO A 487 -1.78 18.58 5.84
C PRO A 487 -0.63 18.32 6.82
N GLU A 488 -0.01 17.15 6.72
CA GLU A 488 1.23 16.81 7.43
C GLU A 488 2.34 17.78 6.98
N ASN A 489 3.05 18.35 7.94
CA ASN A 489 4.09 19.37 7.71
C ASN A 489 3.59 20.57 6.88
N SER A 490 2.37 21.02 7.14
CA SER A 490 1.80 22.29 6.64
C SER A 490 2.64 23.53 7.01
N THR A 491 3.49 23.43 8.03
CA THR A 491 4.62 24.36 8.27
C THR A 491 5.95 23.64 8.12
N ASP A 492 6.90 24.30 7.45
CA ASP A 492 8.30 23.90 7.33
C ASP A 492 9.20 24.44 8.47
N ILE A 493 8.62 25.22 9.41
CA ILE A 493 9.29 25.81 10.58
C ILE A 493 8.55 25.40 11.87
N ASP A 494 9.29 25.15 12.96
CA ASP A 494 8.76 24.79 14.29
C ASP A 494 8.09 26.01 14.99
N PRO A 495 6.76 26.04 15.12
CA PRO A 495 6.04 27.19 15.67
C PRO A 495 6.17 27.35 17.19
N TYR A 496 6.77 26.38 17.90
CA TYR A 496 7.13 26.55 19.31
C TYR A 496 8.45 27.31 19.49
N ARG A 497 9.30 27.39 18.46
CA ARG A 497 10.63 28.01 18.53
C ARG A 497 10.76 29.29 17.71
N ASP A 498 9.92 29.46 16.68
CA ASP A 498 9.92 30.62 15.79
C ASP A 498 8.64 31.46 15.95
N GLU A 499 8.79 32.78 16.08
CA GLU A 499 7.66 33.72 16.24
C GLU A 499 6.97 34.03 14.91
N TYR A 500 7.71 34.19 13.82
CA TYR A 500 7.16 34.48 12.49
C TYR A 500 6.25 33.33 12.01
N ALA A 501 6.63 32.09 12.28
CA ALA A 501 5.79 30.92 12.07
C ALA A 501 4.52 30.96 12.92
N ARG A 502 4.63 31.33 14.20
CA ARG A 502 3.50 31.41 15.14
C ARG A 502 2.52 32.53 14.79
N GLU A 503 3.01 33.69 14.37
CA GLU A 503 2.21 34.83 13.92
C GLU A 503 1.42 34.47 12.65
N ILE A 504 2.07 33.91 11.62
CA ILE A 504 1.40 33.53 10.37
C ILE A 504 0.31 32.47 10.59
N ILE A 505 0.59 31.45 11.41
CA ILE A 505 -0.43 30.44 11.74
C ILE A 505 -1.57 31.10 12.54
N THR A 506 -1.26 31.88 13.58
CA THR A 506 -2.28 32.55 14.40
C THR A 506 -3.18 33.48 13.60
N ASP A 507 -2.60 34.25 12.67
CA ASP A 507 -3.32 35.18 11.80
C ASP A 507 -4.25 34.43 10.82
N SER A 508 -3.76 33.38 10.16
CA SER A 508 -4.59 32.55 9.26
C SER A 508 -5.71 31.79 9.99
N VAL A 509 -5.45 31.27 11.20
CA VAL A 509 -6.46 30.61 12.05
C VAL A 509 -7.49 31.61 12.60
N ARG A 510 -7.08 32.84 12.91
CA ARG A 510 -8.00 33.93 13.29
C ARG A 510 -8.87 34.39 12.12
N ASP A 511 -8.34 34.44 10.91
CA ASP A 511 -9.09 34.88 9.72
C ASP A 511 -10.25 33.93 9.39
N VAL A 512 -10.05 32.62 9.50
CA VAL A 512 -11.13 31.61 9.37
C VAL A 512 -11.98 31.49 10.65
N GLY A 513 -11.42 31.83 11.81
CA GLY A 513 -12.14 32.03 13.07
C GLY A 513 -12.72 30.75 13.68
N VAL A 514 -12.07 29.60 13.47
CA VAL A 514 -12.45 28.30 14.06
C VAL A 514 -11.22 27.43 14.41
N PRO A 515 -11.35 26.48 15.36
CA PRO A 515 -10.26 25.57 15.71
C PRO A 515 -9.72 24.80 14.51
N THR A 516 -8.39 24.76 14.40
CA THR A 516 -7.68 24.34 13.20
C THR A 516 -6.61 23.31 13.52
N LEU A 517 -6.51 22.23 12.75
CA LEU A 517 -5.48 21.20 12.91
C LEU A 517 -4.29 21.51 11.98
N VAL A 518 -3.17 21.89 12.59
CA VAL A 518 -1.91 22.25 11.91
C VAL A 518 -0.96 21.06 11.96
N GLY A 519 -0.46 20.59 10.82
CA GLY A 519 0.61 19.60 10.78
C GLY A 519 1.97 20.27 10.83
N ALA A 520 2.85 19.88 11.76
CA ALA A 520 4.17 20.48 11.97
C ALA A 520 5.24 19.42 12.27
N VAL A 521 6.50 19.72 11.93
CA VAL A 521 7.66 19.03 12.51
C VAL A 521 8.17 19.89 13.66
N VAL A 522 8.21 19.33 14.86
CA VAL A 522 8.65 20.05 16.06
C VAL A 522 9.90 19.41 16.65
N ALA A 523 10.85 20.20 17.15
CA ALA A 523 12.10 19.68 17.68
C ALA A 523 11.95 19.25 19.15
N ILE A 524 12.41 18.03 19.45
CA ILE A 524 12.38 17.41 20.78
C ILE A 524 13.82 17.46 21.33
N GLY A 525 14.02 18.20 22.42
CA GLY A 525 15.37 18.49 22.93
C GLY A 525 16.23 19.22 21.90
N SER A 526 17.47 18.74 21.72
CA SER A 526 18.44 19.18 20.72
C SER A 526 18.35 18.37 19.42
N ASP A 527 18.44 17.05 19.51
CA ASP A 527 18.81 16.15 18.40
C ASP A 527 17.65 15.34 17.80
N GLU A 528 16.47 15.40 18.43
CA GLU A 528 15.27 14.65 18.06
C GLU A 528 14.16 15.56 17.53
N ARG A 529 13.12 14.96 16.94
CA ARG A 529 11.92 15.67 16.44
C ARG A 529 10.66 14.80 16.58
N ALA A 530 9.50 15.40 16.43
CA ALA A 530 8.23 14.69 16.28
C ALA A 530 7.44 15.23 15.08
N THR A 531 6.79 14.33 14.35
CA THR A 531 5.80 14.67 13.32
C THR A 531 4.44 14.82 14.02
N ARG A 532 3.95 16.06 14.14
CA ARG A 532 2.91 16.45 15.10
C ARG A 532 1.66 16.99 14.41
N SER A 533 0.51 16.49 14.84
CA SER A 533 -0.81 17.07 14.62
C SER A 533 -1.13 18.01 15.79
N LEU A 534 -1.17 19.31 15.55
CA LEU A 534 -1.34 20.34 16.57
C LEU A 534 -2.71 21.02 16.45
N VAL A 535 -3.51 21.00 17.51
CA VAL A 535 -4.70 21.83 17.62
C VAL A 535 -4.29 23.28 17.84
N TRP A 536 -4.78 24.17 16.98
CA TRP A 536 -4.63 25.62 17.10
C TRP A 536 -6.01 26.26 17.27
N ASP A 537 -6.21 26.97 18.37
CA ASP A 537 -7.44 27.71 18.66
C ASP A 537 -7.27 29.19 18.24
N PRO A 538 -8.28 29.83 17.61
CA PRO A 538 -8.17 31.23 17.17
C PRO A 538 -8.01 32.25 18.33
N ALA A 539 -8.49 31.92 19.53
CA ALA A 539 -8.35 32.76 20.72
C ALA A 539 -7.11 32.41 21.53
N SER A 540 -6.90 31.13 21.89
CA SER A 540 -5.82 30.72 22.80
C SER A 540 -4.52 30.24 22.13
N GLY A 541 -4.51 30.04 20.80
CA GLY A 541 -3.32 29.61 20.06
C GLY A 541 -3.06 28.09 20.14
N PRO A 542 -1.79 27.64 20.09
CA PRO A 542 -1.45 26.21 20.05
C PRO A 542 -1.78 25.49 21.38
N GLY A 543 -2.38 24.30 21.28
CA GLY A 543 -2.88 23.55 22.42
C GLY A 543 -2.57 22.04 22.37
N ALA A 544 -3.62 21.21 22.43
CA ALA A 544 -3.49 19.75 22.43
C ALA A 544 -2.86 19.22 21.14
N TYR A 545 -2.18 18.08 21.21
CA TYR A 545 -1.48 17.49 20.07
C TYR A 545 -1.40 15.97 20.10
N TYR A 546 -1.21 15.39 18.91
CA TYR A 546 -0.85 13.99 18.67
C TYR A 546 0.51 13.93 17.98
N ASP A 547 1.39 13.07 18.46
CA ASP A 547 2.65 12.74 17.79
C ASP A 547 2.51 11.39 17.09
N LYS A 548 2.99 11.31 15.86
CA LYS A 548 2.96 10.13 14.98
C LYS A 548 3.59 8.91 15.66
N GLN A 549 2.83 7.82 15.81
CA GLN A 549 3.27 6.51 16.30
C GLN A 549 4.08 5.74 15.24
N ARG A 550 3.59 5.64 14.00
CA ARG A 550 4.21 4.81 12.94
C ARG A 550 5.11 5.64 12.05
N LEU A 551 6.36 5.80 12.52
CA LEU A 551 7.41 6.47 11.78
C LEU A 551 7.85 5.67 10.55
N VAL A 552 8.13 6.38 9.46
CA VAL A 552 8.65 5.81 8.20
C VAL A 552 10.14 5.45 8.34
N PRO A 553 10.53 4.16 8.22
CA PRO A 553 11.94 3.76 8.22
C PRO A 553 12.71 4.40 7.06
N PHE A 554 13.92 4.88 7.33
CA PHE A 554 14.80 5.59 6.39
C PHE A 554 14.27 6.94 5.84
N GLY A 555 13.07 7.37 6.26
CA GLY A 555 12.52 8.71 5.97
C GLY A 555 12.46 9.61 7.20
N GLU A 556 11.97 9.08 8.33
CA GLU A 556 11.81 9.83 9.59
C GLU A 556 12.88 9.47 10.63
N TYR A 557 13.38 8.23 10.61
CA TYR A 557 14.48 7.73 11.45
C TYR A 557 15.32 6.71 10.67
N THR A 558 16.55 6.42 11.14
CA THR A 558 17.48 5.47 10.49
C THR A 558 17.60 4.19 11.33
N PRO A 559 16.97 3.07 10.93
CA PRO A 559 17.15 1.76 11.58
C PRO A 559 18.62 1.34 11.57
N PHE A 560 19.10 0.75 12.67
CA PHE A 560 20.50 0.31 12.83
C PHE A 560 21.53 1.38 12.43
N LYS A 561 21.24 2.65 12.81
CA LYS A 561 21.88 3.89 12.34
C LYS A 561 23.39 3.76 12.07
N ASP A 562 24.17 3.29 13.03
CA ASP A 562 25.64 3.27 12.93
C ASP A 562 26.14 2.34 11.82
N ILE A 563 25.47 1.19 11.63
CA ILE A 563 25.76 0.23 10.56
C ILE A 563 25.34 0.82 9.20
N VAL A 564 24.17 1.46 9.14
CA VAL A 564 23.64 2.00 7.88
C VAL A 564 24.42 3.24 7.41
N LEU A 565 24.84 4.11 8.34
CA LEU A 565 25.70 5.26 8.03
C LEU A 565 27.10 4.82 7.57
N ALA A 566 27.66 3.76 8.16
CA ALA A 566 28.92 3.17 7.71
C ALA A 566 28.84 2.49 6.32
N LEU A 567 27.63 2.24 5.80
CA LEU A 567 27.38 1.62 4.49
C LEU A 567 26.82 2.59 3.43
N SER A 568 26.24 3.73 3.83
CA SER A 568 25.65 4.69 2.90
C SER A 568 25.54 6.10 3.49
N GLU A 569 26.32 7.04 2.93
CA GLU A 569 26.25 8.46 3.30
C GLU A 569 24.86 9.08 3.06
N ARG A 570 24.07 8.53 2.11
CA ARG A 570 22.68 8.96 1.84
C ARG A 570 21.79 8.82 3.07
N ALA A 571 22.09 7.94 4.02
CA ALA A 571 21.31 7.80 5.26
C ALA A 571 21.49 8.98 6.24
N ASN A 572 22.44 9.91 5.99
CA ASN A 572 22.49 11.20 6.70
C ASN A 572 21.32 12.12 6.34
N LEU A 573 20.69 11.95 5.17
CA LEU A 573 19.60 12.80 4.68
C LEU A 573 18.36 12.81 5.60
N VAL A 574 18.20 11.80 6.46
CA VAL A 574 17.13 11.74 7.48
C VAL A 574 17.24 12.90 8.48
N GLY A 575 18.47 13.35 8.79
CA GLY A 575 18.74 14.41 9.76
C GLY A 575 18.45 14.00 11.21
N ARG A 576 17.92 14.96 12.01
CA ARG A 576 17.42 14.73 13.37
C ARG A 576 16.43 13.56 13.38
N GLN A 577 16.52 12.67 14.36
CA GLN A 577 15.73 11.44 14.36
C GLN A 577 14.32 11.73 14.89
N SER A 578 13.28 11.24 14.20
CA SER A 578 11.92 11.33 14.74
C SER A 578 11.74 10.33 15.89
N VAL A 579 11.07 10.75 16.97
CA VAL A 579 10.61 9.87 18.05
C VAL A 579 9.13 9.52 17.89
N PRO A 580 8.69 8.28 18.19
CA PRO A 580 7.31 7.87 18.03
C PRO A 580 6.43 8.36 19.18
N GLY A 581 5.22 8.80 18.87
CA GLY A 581 4.19 9.06 19.88
C GLY A 581 3.70 7.79 20.58
N ASN A 582 3.13 7.97 21.78
CA ASN A 582 2.71 6.88 22.67
C ASN A 582 1.25 6.96 23.17
N LYS A 583 0.41 7.74 22.48
CA LYS A 583 -1.02 7.91 22.75
C LYS A 583 -1.82 7.65 21.47
N PRO A 584 -3.10 7.24 21.54
CA PRO A 584 -3.99 7.25 20.38
C PRO A 584 -4.21 8.68 19.84
N GLY A 585 -4.76 8.77 18.62
CA GLY A 585 -4.98 10.03 17.91
C GLY A 585 -6.30 10.75 18.24
N ASP A 586 -6.92 10.49 19.39
CA ASP A 586 -8.19 11.13 19.80
C ASP A 586 -7.98 12.61 20.19
N LEU A 587 -8.03 13.51 19.21
CA LEU A 587 -7.81 14.94 19.44
C LEU A 587 -9.13 15.72 19.52
N LYS A 588 -9.32 16.40 20.66
CA LYS A 588 -10.41 17.34 20.85
C LYS A 588 -10.18 18.60 20.03
N LEU A 589 -10.95 18.76 18.94
CA LEU A 589 -10.88 19.87 18.00
C LEU A 589 -12.27 20.52 17.91
N GLY A 590 -12.44 21.67 18.57
CA GLY A 590 -13.73 22.39 18.62
C GLY A 590 -14.89 21.49 19.10
N PRO A 591 -16.01 21.38 18.36
CA PRO A 591 -17.19 20.61 18.78
C PRO A 591 -16.99 19.09 18.78
N VAL A 592 -15.89 18.58 18.22
CA VAL A 592 -15.70 17.15 17.90
C VAL A 592 -14.39 16.60 18.51
N THR A 593 -14.29 15.28 18.63
CA THR A 593 -13.01 14.59 18.90
C THR A 593 -12.63 13.85 17.63
N ILE A 594 -11.70 14.40 16.85
CA ILE A 594 -11.24 13.76 15.61
C ILE A 594 -10.34 12.56 15.94
N GLY A 595 -10.22 11.62 15.00
CA GLY A 595 -9.18 10.60 15.03
C GLY A 595 -8.02 10.96 14.10
N ALA A 596 -6.98 11.59 14.61
CA ALA A 596 -5.77 11.93 13.86
C ALA A 596 -5.00 10.66 13.44
N VAL A 597 -4.56 10.64 12.18
CA VAL A 597 -3.77 9.56 11.56
C VAL A 597 -2.77 10.20 10.60
N ASN A 598 -1.48 10.06 10.84
CA ASN A 598 -0.45 10.75 10.07
C ASN A 598 0.16 9.86 8.99
N CYS A 599 -0.22 10.16 7.75
CA CYS A 599 0.38 9.68 6.52
C CYS A 599 0.46 8.14 6.42
N TYR A 600 1.64 7.58 6.69
CA TYR A 600 1.93 6.15 6.63
C TYR A 600 1.06 5.31 7.60
N GLU A 601 0.54 5.92 8.67
CA GLU A 601 -0.30 5.28 9.68
C GLU A 601 -1.60 4.68 9.16
N VAL A 602 -2.16 5.20 8.06
CA VAL A 602 -3.42 4.66 7.48
C VAL A 602 -3.26 3.20 7.02
N ALA A 603 -2.03 2.75 6.75
CA ALA A 603 -1.71 1.37 6.41
C ALA A 603 -1.76 0.39 7.60
N TYR A 604 -1.80 0.88 8.86
CA TYR A 604 -1.69 0.05 10.06
C TYR A 604 -3.05 -0.20 10.74
N ASP A 605 -3.42 -1.48 10.86
CA ASP A 605 -4.71 -1.93 11.38
C ASP A 605 -4.90 -1.63 12.88
N ASP A 606 -3.82 -1.43 13.64
CA ASP A 606 -3.87 -1.16 15.08
C ASP A 606 -3.93 0.34 15.40
N THR A 607 -3.01 1.16 14.90
CA THR A 607 -2.99 2.61 15.13
C THR A 607 -4.34 3.27 14.80
N VAL A 608 -4.94 2.97 13.64
CA VAL A 608 -6.26 3.55 13.28
C VAL A 608 -7.38 3.04 14.21
N ARG A 609 -7.37 1.75 14.54
CA ARG A 609 -8.38 1.12 15.42
C ARG A 609 -8.31 1.65 16.85
N GLU A 610 -7.12 1.88 17.39
CA GLU A 610 -6.92 2.43 18.74
C GLU A 610 -7.40 3.88 18.81
N THR A 611 -7.06 4.69 17.81
CA THR A 611 -7.60 6.05 17.64
C THR A 611 -9.14 6.08 17.58
N VAL A 612 -9.78 5.14 16.88
CA VAL A 612 -11.25 5.05 16.84
C VAL A 612 -11.85 4.61 18.18
N ARG A 613 -11.25 3.61 18.84
CA ARG A 613 -11.70 3.11 20.16
C ARG A 613 -11.54 4.12 21.29
N ALA A 614 -10.54 5.00 21.20
CA ALA A 614 -10.36 6.12 22.12
C ALA A 614 -11.43 7.24 21.94
N GLY A 615 -12.15 7.23 20.80
CA GLY A 615 -13.27 8.14 20.53
C GLY A 615 -13.14 8.97 19.26
N GLY A 616 -12.10 8.75 18.44
CA GLY A 616 -11.86 9.51 17.21
C GLY A 616 -12.97 9.34 16.16
N THR A 617 -13.63 10.45 15.80
CA THR A 617 -14.67 10.51 14.76
C THR A 617 -14.94 11.96 14.30
N PRO A 618 -14.80 12.33 13.02
CA PRO A 618 -14.31 11.52 11.90
C PRO A 618 -12.81 11.17 12.05
N LEU A 619 -12.33 10.26 11.19
CA LEU A 619 -10.89 10.07 10.98
C LEU A 619 -10.33 11.23 10.14
N VAL A 620 -9.15 11.70 10.50
CA VAL A 620 -8.45 12.81 9.82
C VAL A 620 -7.05 12.36 9.45
N VAL A 621 -6.82 12.16 8.15
CA VAL A 621 -5.53 11.73 7.59
C VAL A 621 -4.74 12.95 7.12
N GLN A 622 -3.75 13.37 7.91
CA GLN A 622 -2.79 14.39 7.49
C GLN A 622 -1.65 13.71 6.73
N THR A 623 -1.31 14.15 5.51
CA THR A 623 -0.28 13.47 4.69
C THR A 623 0.59 14.40 3.85
N ASN A 624 1.89 14.12 3.76
CA ASN A 624 2.83 14.85 2.92
C ASN A 624 3.35 13.96 1.77
N ASN A 625 2.60 13.95 0.67
CA ASN A 625 2.93 13.17 -0.51
C ASN A 625 3.95 13.84 -1.46
N ALA A 626 4.54 15.00 -1.13
CA ALA A 626 5.24 15.83 -2.12
C ALA A 626 6.50 15.18 -2.75
N THR A 627 7.10 14.21 -2.05
CA THR A 627 8.19 13.37 -2.59
C THR A 627 7.69 12.28 -3.55
N TYR A 628 6.39 11.97 -3.54
CA TYR A 628 5.76 10.89 -4.27
C TYR A 628 4.60 11.35 -5.16
N ALA A 629 4.48 12.66 -5.43
CA ALA A 629 3.46 13.19 -6.30
C ALA A 629 3.59 12.63 -7.74
N GLU A 630 2.46 12.44 -8.42
CA GLU A 630 2.35 11.82 -9.75
C GLU A 630 2.88 10.37 -9.81
N SER A 631 2.97 9.69 -8.67
CA SER A 631 3.38 8.29 -8.56
C SER A 631 2.22 7.40 -8.08
N ASN A 632 2.50 6.10 -7.92
CA ASN A 632 1.49 5.15 -7.42
C ASN A 632 1.11 5.36 -5.94
N LEU A 633 1.89 6.11 -5.13
CA LEU A 633 1.64 6.21 -3.68
C LEU A 633 0.35 6.98 -3.30
N PRO A 634 0.09 8.20 -3.79
CA PRO A 634 -1.08 8.97 -3.36
C PRO A 634 -2.44 8.26 -3.59
N PRO A 635 -2.73 7.66 -4.77
CA PRO A 635 -3.98 6.96 -4.96
C PRO A 635 -4.04 5.61 -4.20
N GLN A 636 -2.90 4.97 -3.92
CA GLN A 636 -2.85 3.79 -3.04
C GLN A 636 -3.15 4.16 -1.57
N GLN A 637 -2.70 5.32 -1.09
CA GLN A 637 -3.03 5.84 0.25
C GLN A 637 -4.51 6.23 0.38
N LEU A 638 -5.12 6.73 -0.70
CA LEU A 638 -6.56 6.96 -0.76
C LEU A 638 -7.35 5.63 -0.68
N ALA A 639 -6.91 4.57 -1.35
CA ALA A 639 -7.56 3.25 -1.26
C ALA A 639 -7.45 2.62 0.13
N MET A 640 -6.37 2.85 0.86
CA MET A 640 -6.30 2.51 2.30
C MET A 640 -7.36 3.27 3.10
N SER A 641 -7.54 4.57 2.81
CA SER A 641 -8.54 5.42 3.46
C SER A 641 -9.98 4.95 3.20
N GLN A 642 -10.29 4.50 1.98
CA GLN A 642 -11.58 3.85 1.64
C GLN A 642 -11.84 2.60 2.49
N ILE A 643 -10.84 1.73 2.67
CA ILE A 643 -10.94 0.56 3.55
C ILE A 643 -11.13 0.96 5.02
N ARG A 644 -10.40 1.96 5.55
CA ARG A 644 -10.55 2.40 6.95
C ARG A 644 -11.91 3.02 7.25
N ALA A 645 -12.50 3.74 6.29
CA ALA A 645 -13.83 4.32 6.45
C ALA A 645 -14.89 3.24 6.76
N VAL A 646 -14.88 2.15 5.97
CA VAL A 646 -15.79 1.01 6.11
C VAL A 646 -15.42 0.10 7.27
N GLU A 647 -14.13 -0.10 7.53
CA GLU A 647 -13.65 -0.88 8.68
C GLU A 647 -14.12 -0.29 10.02
N HIS A 648 -14.18 1.05 10.12
CA HIS A 648 -14.48 1.72 11.38
C HIS A 648 -15.86 2.37 11.48
N ASN A 649 -16.66 2.40 10.40
CA ASN A 649 -17.87 3.22 10.32
C ASN A 649 -17.56 4.69 10.70
N ARG A 650 -16.56 5.25 10.03
CA ARG A 650 -16.10 6.63 10.20
C ARG A 650 -15.94 7.25 8.82
N ALA A 651 -16.31 8.51 8.67
CA ALA A 651 -15.82 9.27 7.54
C ALA A 651 -14.30 9.47 7.68
N VAL A 652 -13.59 9.55 6.56
CA VAL A 652 -12.17 9.92 6.51
C VAL A 652 -12.03 11.23 5.75
N VAL A 653 -11.40 12.21 6.37
CA VAL A 653 -10.99 13.48 5.76
C VAL A 653 -9.48 13.44 5.57
N THR A 654 -9.01 13.45 4.32
CA THR A 654 -7.60 13.47 3.98
C THR A 654 -7.18 14.88 3.58
N ALA A 655 -6.16 15.43 4.25
CA ALA A 655 -5.51 16.68 3.88
C ALA A 655 -4.06 16.39 3.46
N ALA A 656 -3.76 16.61 2.18
CA ALA A 656 -2.49 16.32 1.55
C ALA A 656 -1.73 17.62 1.20
N THR A 657 -0.41 17.66 1.39
CA THR A 657 0.39 18.88 1.12
C THR A 657 0.36 19.25 -0.36
N THR A 658 0.45 18.24 -1.23
CA THR A 658 0.40 18.34 -2.71
C THR A 658 -0.26 17.13 -3.37
N GLY A 659 -0.71 16.16 -2.58
CA GLY A 659 -1.21 14.88 -3.06
C GLY A 659 -2.70 14.96 -3.38
N ILE A 660 -3.41 13.89 -3.02
CA ILE A 660 -4.86 13.85 -3.13
C ILE A 660 -5.46 14.14 -1.74
N SER A 661 -5.89 15.39 -1.52
CA SER A 661 -6.82 15.69 -0.42
C SER A 661 -8.20 15.14 -0.81
N ALA A 662 -8.93 14.58 0.15
CA ALA A 662 -10.16 13.85 -0.15
C ALA A 662 -11.15 13.82 1.03
N TYR A 663 -12.42 13.56 0.70
CA TYR A 663 -13.46 13.19 1.65
C TYR A 663 -14.05 11.83 1.26
N VAL A 664 -13.86 10.85 2.14
CA VAL A 664 -14.41 9.50 2.04
C VAL A 664 -15.55 9.34 3.04
N THR A 665 -16.72 8.89 2.58
CA THR A 665 -17.87 8.61 3.43
C THR A 665 -17.73 7.28 4.19
N PRO A 666 -18.48 7.05 5.29
CA PRO A 666 -18.37 5.83 6.13
C PRO A 666 -18.65 4.50 5.40
N ASP A 667 -19.17 4.56 4.19
CA ASP A 667 -19.46 3.42 3.32
C ASP A 667 -18.39 3.18 2.23
N GLY A 668 -17.30 3.95 2.26
CA GLY A 668 -16.08 3.75 1.46
C GLY A 668 -15.96 4.65 0.23
N LYS A 669 -16.96 5.49 -0.04
CA LYS A 669 -17.03 6.28 -1.28
C LYS A 669 -16.26 7.60 -1.19
N VAL A 670 -15.40 7.88 -2.16
CA VAL A 670 -14.81 9.21 -2.39
C VAL A 670 -15.91 10.14 -2.90
N SER A 671 -16.30 11.10 -2.05
CA SER A 671 -17.37 12.08 -2.34
C SER A 671 -16.83 13.46 -2.74
N TRP A 672 -15.55 13.72 -2.48
CA TRP A 672 -14.78 14.84 -3.04
C TRP A 672 -13.30 14.49 -3.01
N GLN A 673 -12.51 14.97 -3.99
CA GLN A 673 -11.05 14.92 -3.97
C GLN A 673 -10.45 16.04 -4.81
N THR A 674 -9.21 16.43 -4.50
CA THR A 674 -8.39 17.34 -5.30
C THR A 674 -7.69 16.60 -6.45
N ARG A 675 -7.03 17.36 -7.33
CA ARG A 675 -5.90 16.83 -8.11
C ARG A 675 -4.62 16.88 -7.26
N GLU A 676 -3.59 16.21 -7.74
CA GLU A 676 -2.22 16.41 -7.25
C GLU A 676 -1.60 17.70 -7.81
N LEU A 677 -0.53 18.17 -7.15
CA LEU A 677 0.29 19.35 -7.50
C LEU A 677 -0.49 20.67 -7.71
N VAL A 678 -1.65 20.81 -7.07
CA VAL A 678 -2.44 22.06 -7.03
C VAL A 678 -2.60 22.57 -5.60
N ALA A 679 -2.77 23.89 -5.47
CA ALA A 679 -3.36 24.50 -4.28
C ALA A 679 -4.90 24.46 -4.45
N ASP A 680 -5.61 24.03 -3.41
CA ASP A 680 -7.05 23.78 -3.45
C ASP A 680 -7.65 23.80 -2.03
N MET A 681 -8.94 24.09 -1.90
CA MET A 681 -9.64 24.09 -0.62
C MET A 681 -11.15 23.85 -0.78
N ASN A 682 -11.78 23.23 0.22
CA ASN A 682 -13.22 22.98 0.23
C ASN A 682 -13.76 22.86 1.66
N VAL A 683 -15.09 22.97 1.83
CA VAL A 683 -15.78 22.62 3.07
C VAL A 683 -16.77 21.49 2.81
N VAL A 684 -16.53 20.34 3.43
CA VAL A 684 -17.37 19.14 3.29
C VAL A 684 -18.23 18.91 4.53
N LYS A 685 -19.46 18.41 4.34
CA LYS A 685 -20.36 18.03 5.44
C LYS A 685 -20.12 16.56 5.81
N VAL A 686 -19.60 16.34 7.02
CA VAL A 686 -19.04 15.06 7.48
C VAL A 686 -19.87 14.48 8.64
N PRO A 687 -20.30 13.20 8.59
CA PRO A 687 -21.01 12.57 9.69
C PRO A 687 -20.07 12.22 10.86
N VAL A 688 -20.51 12.54 12.08
CA VAL A 688 -19.82 12.25 13.33
C VAL A 688 -20.48 11.03 13.96
N ARG A 689 -19.94 9.84 13.67
CA ARG A 689 -20.51 8.55 14.08
C ARG A 689 -19.81 7.97 15.30
N THR A 690 -20.59 7.40 16.22
CA THR A 690 -20.12 6.73 17.43
C THR A 690 -20.12 5.21 17.28
N GLN A 691 -21.09 4.63 16.56
CA GLN A 691 -21.27 3.18 16.48
C GLN A 691 -20.05 2.48 15.87
N GLU A 692 -19.58 1.42 16.54
CA GLU A 692 -18.51 0.56 16.04
C GLU A 692 -19.07 -0.55 15.12
N THR A 693 -18.30 -0.88 14.08
CA THR A 693 -18.49 -2.09 13.26
C THR A 693 -18.18 -3.37 14.06
N ILE A 694 -18.42 -4.54 13.46
CA ILE A 694 -17.95 -5.81 14.05
C ILE A 694 -16.42 -5.84 14.05
N ALA A 695 -15.77 -5.45 12.95
CA ALA A 695 -14.31 -5.39 12.84
C ALA A 695 -13.66 -4.54 13.94
N THR A 696 -14.20 -3.35 14.23
CA THR A 696 -13.65 -2.46 15.27
C THR A 696 -13.79 -3.09 16.67
N ARG A 697 -14.89 -3.79 16.95
CA ARG A 697 -15.10 -4.51 18.22
C ARG A 697 -14.16 -5.70 18.38
N VAL A 698 -14.02 -6.55 17.36
CA VAL A 698 -13.19 -7.78 17.45
C VAL A 698 -11.68 -7.51 17.24
N GLY A 699 -11.31 -6.40 16.62
CA GLY A 699 -9.93 -6.03 16.33
C GLY A 699 -9.20 -7.09 15.51
N ALA A 700 -7.98 -7.46 15.92
CA ALA A 700 -7.12 -8.40 15.20
C ALA A 700 -7.60 -9.87 15.24
N LEU A 701 -8.66 -10.21 15.98
CA LEU A 701 -9.13 -11.60 16.12
C LEU A 701 -9.41 -12.34 14.79
N PRO A 702 -9.98 -11.73 13.73
CA PRO A 702 -10.18 -12.40 12.44
C PRO A 702 -8.87 -12.73 11.74
N GLU A 703 -7.87 -11.84 11.81
CA GLU A 703 -6.53 -12.08 11.27
C GLU A 703 -5.83 -13.23 12.01
N TRP A 704 -5.86 -13.17 13.35
CA TRP A 704 -5.28 -14.21 14.21
C TRP A 704 -5.96 -15.58 14.01
N ALA A 705 -7.28 -15.60 13.85
CA ALA A 705 -8.03 -16.82 13.52
C ALA A 705 -7.58 -17.40 12.16
N LEU A 706 -7.44 -16.57 11.13
CA LEU A 706 -6.96 -16.99 9.82
C LEU A 706 -5.50 -17.46 9.86
N MET A 707 -4.63 -16.79 10.60
CA MET A 707 -3.23 -17.23 10.85
C MET A 707 -3.18 -18.62 11.48
N VAL A 708 -3.95 -18.84 12.57
CA VAL A 708 -4.02 -20.13 13.27
C VAL A 708 -4.59 -21.22 12.35
N ILE A 709 -5.61 -20.92 11.55
CA ILE A 709 -6.18 -21.84 10.55
C ILE A 709 -5.14 -22.22 9.49
N GLY A 710 -4.38 -21.25 8.95
CA GLY A 710 -3.32 -21.50 7.98
C GLY A 710 -2.19 -22.36 8.55
N ALA A 711 -1.72 -22.06 9.75
CA ALA A 711 -0.69 -22.83 10.46
C ALA A 711 -1.16 -24.26 10.78
N ALA A 712 -2.40 -24.43 11.26
CA ALA A 712 -3.00 -25.74 11.54
C ALA A 712 -3.13 -26.58 10.26
N ALA A 713 -3.55 -25.97 9.14
CA ALA A 713 -3.61 -26.65 7.85
C ALA A 713 -2.23 -27.13 7.37
N VAL A 714 -1.17 -26.33 7.54
CA VAL A 714 0.22 -26.75 7.28
C VAL A 714 0.62 -27.94 8.17
N GLY A 715 0.34 -27.87 9.48
CA GLY A 715 0.62 -28.97 10.41
C GLY A 715 -0.06 -30.28 10.00
N VAL A 716 -1.35 -30.23 9.65
CA VAL A 716 -2.11 -31.39 9.15
C VAL A 716 -1.55 -31.90 7.82
N ALA A 717 -1.14 -31.02 6.91
CA ALA A 717 -0.53 -31.40 5.63
C ALA A 717 0.82 -32.12 5.82
N VAL A 718 1.68 -31.65 6.72
CA VAL A 718 2.96 -32.28 7.08
C VAL A 718 2.73 -33.65 7.75
N TRP A 719 1.81 -33.73 8.72
CA TRP A 719 1.47 -34.96 9.42
C TRP A 719 0.89 -36.04 8.49
N ARG A 720 -0.02 -35.67 7.58
CA ARG A 720 -0.54 -36.56 6.52
C ARG A 720 0.54 -36.96 5.51
N GLY A 721 1.55 -36.11 5.30
CA GLY A 721 2.73 -36.41 4.49
C GLY A 721 3.60 -37.50 5.10
N ARG A 722 4.02 -37.33 6.37
CA ARG A 722 4.83 -38.30 7.13
C ARG A 722 4.17 -39.69 7.15
N ARG A 723 2.93 -39.77 7.64
CA ARG A 723 2.15 -41.04 7.72
C ARG A 723 1.95 -41.79 6.40
N ARG A 724 2.15 -41.14 5.24
CA ARG A 724 2.17 -41.82 3.93
C ARG A 724 3.55 -42.37 3.58
N GLY A 725 4.62 -41.64 3.90
CA GLY A 725 6.00 -42.12 3.79
C GLY A 725 6.24 -43.33 4.69
N ASP A 726 5.77 -43.28 5.93
CA ASP A 726 5.94 -44.35 6.92
C ASP A 726 5.30 -45.67 6.45
N ARG A 727 4.09 -45.60 5.84
CA ARG A 727 3.41 -46.77 5.26
C ARG A 727 4.18 -47.33 4.06
N MET A 728 4.54 -46.49 3.09
CA MET A 728 5.33 -46.90 1.91
C MET A 728 6.74 -47.42 2.24
N ARG A 729 7.18 -47.36 3.51
CA ARG A 729 8.45 -47.89 4.02
C ARG A 729 8.27 -49.12 4.94
N ASN A 730 7.04 -49.47 5.27
CA ASN A 730 6.67 -50.70 5.99
C ASN A 730 5.98 -51.72 5.06
N ASP A 731 5.38 -51.23 3.96
CA ASP A 731 4.65 -52.03 2.96
C ASP A 731 5.56 -52.53 1.81
N GLY A 732 6.89 -52.39 1.91
CA GLY A 732 7.89 -52.78 0.89
C GLY A 732 9.33 -52.65 1.37
#